data_AF-C5DVE6-F1
#
_entry.id   AF-C5DVE6-F1
#
_cell.length_a   1.000
_cell.length_b   1.000
_cell.length_c   1.000
_cell.angle_alpha   90.00
_cell.angle_beta   90.00
_cell.angle_gamma   90.00
#
_symmetry.space_group_name_H-M   'P 1'
#
loop_
_entity.id
_entity.type
_entity.pdbx_description
1 polymer ?
#
loop_
_entity_poly.entity_id
_entity_poly.type
_entity_poly.pdbx_seq_one_letter_code
_entity_poly.pdbx_strand_id
1 'polypeptide(L)'
;MELPSEILELVVSQGLDSCQTSISWMQISPVFQKVVTDLLGVVVLQDGVRDLQDMDVPFDYKRLMSKFNTLYVSTDYPNAEQLLEFIKKYMHLLIVIQSDRNYSDVLASLLVSIAQDCTKGTTICVIYCSFQNYLSKLYFRGLSLCEKRVVFSELHLVGKAPWNRSELFDVKTLFERTYLYHLKNIYSLDIQNKNHRIISRDLNVINQLNFGNFDEEWHNYFIECPNLKKIENTKYPIRTSDEPFKLPKCESISLTHYVNGIHYQPIDGFKVSGELKLVPTLRSADPEFYNLHFANLKKLKLVLGDSESHSIRFHNCQFDSLESLDCASCLIPWTNFTDSGVRLKHIRLSLTTDEQAKWLCECPYQLERISVASYGVWSPASPNISHLPLEVMKCQAVDLEIQSIWHCYLCHVLVVPTVGITTDLTITIKEASLLQSILDNHLPMDKWGINLENDCIILRVPSVKRFTISVTDRSNFGMGNSGPSMPFSSAVGGSSQADYSNIFFDTNASIQNYAVSPSAFRRKSSGADSATARRQSAIASLTSYPTHPGSVKNRRSSSASSSISGTSLLKTCKFVPFGNCPETITVSLAALDASVISWEEVKTNRIMLLQVLVQEPDSELYCLDDSIHPLSEQITQVLKYPYHISLQGMIVERFQVVVNLEALGLDIQRCQRNQFAADLQQYLAFKGHDLKVFTESEKNCRVSVLLKF
;
A
#
# COMPACT_ATOMS: atom_id res chain seq x y z
N MET A 1 -16.30 -27.48 -55.31
CA MET A 1 -17.29 -26.41 -55.52
C MET A 1 -16.57 -25.12 -55.14
N GLU A 2 -16.15 -24.33 -56.12
CA GLU A 2 -15.43 -23.08 -55.90
C GLU A 2 -16.45 -21.95 -55.71
N LEU A 3 -16.27 -21.12 -54.68
CA LEU A 3 -17.09 -19.92 -54.48
C LEU A 3 -16.73 -18.89 -55.56
N PRO A 4 -17.72 -18.26 -56.23
CA PRO A 4 -17.45 -17.21 -57.23
C PRO A 4 -16.63 -16.07 -56.63
N SER A 5 -15.63 -15.59 -57.38
CA SER A 5 -14.74 -14.50 -56.97
C SER A 5 -15.50 -13.22 -56.61
N GLU A 6 -16.61 -12.94 -57.29
CA GLU A 6 -17.44 -11.76 -57.08
C GLU A 6 -18.14 -11.79 -55.73
N ILE A 7 -18.57 -12.98 -55.27
CA ILE A 7 -19.18 -13.16 -53.95
C ILE A 7 -18.10 -13.00 -52.87
N LEU A 8 -16.91 -13.55 -53.10
CA LEU A 8 -15.79 -13.43 -52.17
C LEU A 8 -15.33 -11.97 -52.06
N GLU A 9 -15.19 -11.25 -53.16
CA GLU A 9 -14.85 -9.82 -53.17
C GLU A 9 -15.90 -8.99 -52.44
N LEU A 10 -17.19 -9.32 -52.60
CA LEU A 10 -18.27 -8.65 -51.86
C LEU A 10 -18.19 -8.93 -50.36
N VAL A 11 -17.89 -10.17 -49.96
CA VAL A 11 -17.63 -10.53 -48.55
C VAL A 11 -16.42 -9.79 -47.99
N VAL A 12 -15.32 -9.69 -48.74
CA VAL A 12 -14.14 -8.92 -48.33
C VAL A 12 -14.51 -7.45 -48.16
N SER A 13 -15.20 -6.85 -49.13
CA SER A 13 -15.57 -5.43 -49.10
C SER A 13 -16.49 -5.08 -47.92
N GLN A 14 -17.32 -6.02 -47.47
CA GLN A 14 -18.19 -5.84 -46.30
C GLN A 14 -17.52 -6.22 -44.98
N GLY A 15 -16.41 -6.96 -45.01
CA GLY A 15 -15.67 -7.47 -43.85
C GLY A 15 -14.42 -6.68 -43.47
N LEU A 16 -14.31 -5.41 -43.88
CA LEU A 16 -13.23 -4.49 -43.47
C LEU A 16 -13.59 -3.69 -42.21
N ASP A 17 -14.43 -4.26 -41.35
CA ASP A 17 -14.83 -3.70 -40.06
C ASP A 17 -13.74 -3.89 -38.99
N SER A 18 -12.88 -4.90 -39.14
CA SER A 18 -11.81 -5.23 -38.20
C SER A 18 -10.40 -5.14 -38.81
N CYS A 19 -9.43 -4.66 -38.03
CA CYS A 19 -8.02 -4.67 -38.39
C CYS A 19 -7.52 -6.09 -38.62
N GLN A 20 -7.92 -7.03 -37.76
CA GLN A 20 -7.48 -8.42 -37.84
C GLN A 20 -8.07 -9.14 -39.06
N THR A 21 -9.35 -8.87 -39.36
CA THR A 21 -10.01 -9.41 -40.56
C THR A 21 -9.36 -8.86 -41.83
N SER A 22 -9.08 -7.55 -41.87
CA SER A 22 -8.38 -6.91 -42.99
C SER A 22 -7.01 -7.53 -43.26
N ILE A 23 -6.21 -7.74 -42.20
CA ILE A 23 -4.90 -8.40 -42.31
C ILE A 23 -5.06 -9.84 -42.83
N SER A 24 -6.06 -10.57 -42.35
CA SER A 24 -6.33 -11.95 -42.76
C SER A 24 -6.69 -12.04 -44.25
N TRP A 25 -7.54 -11.13 -44.76
CA TRP A 25 -7.88 -11.07 -46.18
C TRP A 25 -6.66 -10.81 -47.07
N MET A 26 -5.76 -9.92 -46.64
CA MET A 26 -4.52 -9.65 -47.36
C MET A 26 -3.58 -10.86 -47.43
N GLN A 27 -3.67 -11.81 -46.50
CA GLN A 27 -2.82 -13.00 -46.48
C GLN A 27 -3.28 -14.11 -47.44
N ILE A 28 -4.54 -14.07 -47.88
CA ILE A 28 -5.14 -15.16 -48.65
C ILE A 28 -4.74 -15.09 -50.13
N SER A 29 -4.82 -13.91 -50.77
CA SER A 29 -4.58 -13.76 -52.21
C SER A 29 -4.26 -12.31 -52.61
N PRO A 30 -3.46 -12.09 -53.68
CA PRO A 30 -3.21 -10.76 -54.24
C PRO A 30 -4.48 -10.00 -54.66
N VAL A 31 -5.53 -10.72 -55.07
CA VAL A 31 -6.83 -10.12 -55.45
C VAL A 31 -7.46 -9.42 -54.25
N PHE A 32 -7.54 -10.11 -53.10
CA PHE A 32 -8.09 -9.54 -51.87
C PHE A 32 -7.20 -8.47 -51.28
N GLN A 33 -5.88 -8.61 -51.41
CA GLN A 33 -4.95 -7.54 -51.06
C GLN A 33 -5.28 -6.24 -51.81
N LYS A 34 -5.53 -6.32 -53.11
CA LYS A 34 -5.90 -5.14 -53.90
C LYS A 34 -7.23 -4.54 -53.42
N VAL A 35 -8.26 -5.37 -53.21
CA VAL A 35 -9.57 -4.92 -52.69
C VAL A 35 -9.41 -4.20 -51.34
N VAL A 36 -8.63 -4.76 -50.42
CA VAL A 36 -8.34 -4.13 -49.12
C VAL A 36 -7.67 -2.78 -49.31
N THR A 37 -6.61 -2.69 -50.13
CA THR A 37 -5.89 -1.41 -50.33
C THR A 37 -6.69 -0.35 -51.08
N ASP A 38 -7.64 -0.76 -51.92
CA ASP A 38 -8.52 0.16 -52.66
C ASP A 38 -9.62 0.75 -51.75
N LEU A 39 -10.03 0.03 -50.70
CA LEU A 39 -11.13 0.41 -49.82
C LEU A 39 -10.70 0.98 -48.45
N LEU A 40 -9.52 0.59 -47.95
CA LEU A 40 -8.98 0.98 -46.65
C LEU A 40 -7.85 2.02 -46.77
N GLY A 41 -8.07 3.20 -46.20
CA GLY A 41 -7.05 4.23 -46.04
C GLY A 41 -6.38 4.15 -44.66
N VAL A 42 -5.06 4.26 -44.62
CA VAL A 42 -4.26 4.29 -43.39
C VAL A 42 -3.74 5.70 -43.14
N VAL A 43 -4.10 6.29 -42.00
CA VAL A 43 -3.61 7.61 -41.58
C VAL A 43 -2.70 7.42 -40.38
N VAL A 44 -1.42 7.76 -40.52
CA VAL A 44 -0.43 7.71 -39.44
C VAL A 44 -0.26 9.11 -38.86
N LEU A 45 -0.71 9.30 -37.63
CA LEU A 45 -0.60 10.54 -36.88
C LEU A 45 0.60 10.47 -35.94
N GLN A 46 1.61 11.29 -36.20
CA GLN A 46 2.79 11.43 -35.35
C GLN A 46 2.61 12.63 -34.41
N ASP A 47 2.51 12.35 -33.12
CA ASP A 47 2.30 13.35 -32.08
C ASP A 47 3.48 13.41 -31.11
N GLY A 48 4.51 14.16 -31.50
CA GLY A 48 5.79 14.16 -30.79
C GLY A 48 7.00 14.28 -31.70
N VAL A 49 8.17 14.29 -31.08
CA VAL A 49 9.45 14.58 -31.77
C VAL A 49 10.20 13.30 -32.15
N ARG A 50 9.86 12.16 -31.55
CA ARG A 50 10.61 10.91 -31.75
C ARG A 50 10.10 10.14 -32.99
N ASP A 51 11.02 9.54 -33.73
CA ASP A 51 10.70 8.52 -34.73
C ASP A 51 10.24 7.25 -33.99
N LEU A 52 8.93 7.06 -33.86
CA LEU A 52 8.33 6.02 -33.02
C LEU A 52 8.18 4.66 -33.73
N GLN A 53 9.08 4.35 -34.68
CA GLN A 53 8.97 3.17 -35.53
C GLN A 53 9.14 1.82 -34.80
N ASP A 54 9.68 1.85 -33.57
CA ASP A 54 10.07 0.69 -32.75
C ASP A 54 9.03 0.29 -31.67
N MET A 55 7.79 0.79 -31.71
CA MET A 55 6.74 0.24 -30.84
C MET A 55 6.36 -1.17 -31.29
N ASP A 56 6.45 -2.13 -30.37
CA ASP A 56 5.95 -3.49 -30.58
C ASP A 56 4.42 -3.47 -30.54
N VAL A 57 3.82 -3.17 -31.70
CA VAL A 57 2.38 -3.20 -31.88
C VAL A 57 1.98 -4.66 -32.10
N PRO A 58 1.01 -5.19 -31.33
CA PRO A 58 0.50 -6.52 -31.60
C PRO A 58 -0.07 -6.53 -33.01
N PHE A 59 0.09 -7.65 -33.73
CA PHE A 59 -0.30 -7.89 -35.13
C PHE A 59 0.34 -6.95 -36.18
N ASP A 60 0.72 -7.51 -37.33
CA ASP A 60 1.50 -6.82 -38.38
C ASP A 60 0.63 -5.89 -39.24
N TYR A 61 0.10 -4.82 -38.61
CA TYR A 61 -0.76 -3.84 -39.28
C TYR A 61 -0.03 -3.11 -40.43
N LYS A 62 1.31 -3.07 -40.40
CA LYS A 62 2.14 -2.49 -41.47
C LYS A 62 1.88 -3.16 -42.83
N ARG A 63 1.36 -4.39 -42.86
CA ARG A 63 0.91 -5.05 -44.10
C ARG A 63 -0.23 -4.31 -44.81
N LEU A 64 -1.07 -3.59 -44.07
CA LEU A 64 -2.18 -2.81 -44.62
C LEU A 64 -1.69 -1.53 -45.32
N MET A 65 -0.40 -1.18 -45.15
CA MET A 65 0.19 0.06 -45.65
C MET A 65 0.79 -0.13 -47.05
N SER A 66 0.50 0.81 -47.94
CA SER A 66 1.12 0.92 -49.26
C SER A 66 1.34 2.40 -49.60
N LYS A 67 2.11 2.67 -50.65
CA LYS A 67 2.35 4.05 -51.12
C LYS A 67 1.07 4.79 -51.54
N PHE A 68 0.00 4.07 -51.85
CA PHE A 68 -1.22 4.65 -52.41
C PHE A 68 -2.31 4.86 -51.36
N ASN A 69 -2.37 4.01 -50.33
CA ASN A 69 -3.40 4.03 -49.30
C ASN A 69 -2.87 4.44 -47.92
N THR A 70 -1.73 5.12 -47.85
CA THR A 70 -1.15 5.57 -46.58
C THR A 70 -0.82 7.07 -46.63
N LEU A 71 -1.20 7.79 -45.58
CA LEU A 71 -0.86 9.20 -45.37
C LEU A 71 -0.20 9.38 -43.99
N TYR A 72 0.93 10.09 -43.96
CA TYR A 72 1.61 10.48 -42.71
C TYR A 72 1.30 11.94 -42.42
N VAL A 73 0.89 12.24 -41.18
CA VAL A 73 0.59 13.59 -40.72
C VAL A 73 1.26 13.82 -39.36
N SER A 74 2.07 14.87 -39.27
CA SER A 74 2.63 15.33 -38.00
C SER A 74 1.68 16.35 -37.35
N THR A 75 1.47 16.24 -36.04
CA THR A 75 0.67 17.22 -35.28
C THR A 75 1.37 18.56 -35.13
N ASP A 76 2.69 18.64 -35.35
CA ASP A 76 3.43 19.90 -35.27
C ASP A 76 3.18 20.78 -36.50
N TYR A 77 2.93 20.17 -37.67
CA TYR A 77 2.65 20.87 -38.92
C TYR A 77 1.59 20.11 -39.74
N PRO A 78 0.32 20.10 -39.30
CA PRO A 78 -0.72 19.31 -39.95
C PRO A 78 -1.13 19.94 -41.29
N ASN A 79 -1.02 19.17 -42.38
CA ASN A 79 -1.59 19.54 -43.67
C ASN A 79 -3.06 19.09 -43.76
N ALA A 80 -3.97 19.96 -43.32
CA ALA A 80 -5.40 19.66 -43.24
C ALA A 80 -6.05 19.40 -44.61
N GLU A 81 -5.63 20.12 -45.66
CA GLU A 81 -6.19 19.96 -47.01
C GLU A 81 -5.87 18.58 -47.58
N GLN A 82 -4.60 18.17 -47.49
CA GLN A 82 -4.17 16.85 -47.95
C GLN A 82 -4.83 15.71 -47.17
N LEU A 83 -4.99 15.88 -45.85
CA LEU A 83 -5.69 14.92 -45.01
C LEU A 83 -7.16 14.78 -45.44
N LEU A 84 -7.85 15.89 -45.66
CA LEU A 84 -9.25 15.92 -46.07
C LEU A 84 -9.49 15.28 -47.45
N GLU A 85 -8.61 15.55 -48.42
CA GLU A 85 -8.67 14.91 -49.73
C GLU A 85 -8.41 13.41 -49.66
N PHE A 86 -7.54 12.98 -48.75
CA PHE A 86 -7.21 11.57 -48.57
C PHE A 86 -8.37 10.79 -47.93
N ILE A 87 -8.91 11.26 -46.80
CA ILE A 87 -9.95 10.53 -46.04
C ILE A 87 -11.26 10.36 -46.82
N LYS A 88 -11.57 11.27 -47.76
CA LYS A 88 -12.79 11.18 -48.58
C LYS A 88 -12.75 10.09 -49.64
N LYS A 89 -11.57 9.52 -49.93
CA LYS A 89 -11.40 8.47 -50.94
C LYS A 89 -11.76 7.07 -50.44
N TYR A 90 -11.78 6.86 -49.13
CA TYR A 90 -11.85 5.52 -48.53
C TYR A 90 -13.12 5.32 -47.71
N MET A 91 -13.69 4.10 -47.81
CA MET A 91 -14.87 3.69 -47.04
C MET A 91 -14.49 3.18 -45.64
N HIS A 92 -13.25 2.73 -45.46
CA HIS A 92 -12.70 2.28 -44.20
C HIS A 92 -11.43 3.06 -43.88
N LEU A 93 -11.23 3.42 -42.62
CA LEU A 93 -10.04 4.13 -42.16
C LEU A 93 -9.40 3.43 -40.97
N LEU A 94 -8.09 3.22 -41.07
CA LEU A 94 -7.23 2.86 -39.95
C LEU A 94 -6.41 4.08 -39.55
N ILE A 95 -6.63 4.59 -38.34
CA ILE A 95 -5.86 5.69 -37.78
C ILE A 95 -4.83 5.13 -36.80
N VAL A 96 -3.55 5.31 -37.11
CA VAL A 96 -2.44 4.88 -36.25
C VAL A 96 -1.86 6.11 -35.58
N ILE A 97 -2.02 6.21 -34.27
CA ILE A 97 -1.55 7.33 -33.46
C ILE A 97 -0.30 6.89 -32.73
N GLN A 98 0.79 7.63 -32.94
CA GLN A 98 2.04 7.43 -32.23
C GLN A 98 2.32 8.69 -31.42
N SER A 99 2.23 8.61 -30.09
CA SER A 99 2.40 9.76 -29.21
C SER A 99 3.46 9.53 -28.13
N ASP A 100 4.33 10.53 -27.94
CA ASP A 100 5.22 10.62 -26.77
C ASP A 100 4.82 11.74 -25.79
N ARG A 101 3.72 12.45 -26.11
CA ARG A 101 3.13 13.53 -25.32
C ARG A 101 2.06 12.97 -24.38
N ASN A 102 1.80 13.68 -23.28
CA ASN A 102 0.67 13.37 -22.40
C ASN A 102 -0.64 13.78 -23.10
N TYR A 103 -0.76 15.04 -23.54
CA TYR A 103 -1.95 15.52 -24.23
C TYR A 103 -1.61 16.47 -25.38
N SER A 104 -2.43 16.46 -26.44
CA SER A 104 -2.24 17.26 -27.64
C SER A 104 -3.60 17.74 -28.17
N ASP A 105 -3.89 19.04 -28.00
CA ASP A 105 -5.12 19.66 -28.52
C ASP A 105 -5.23 19.51 -30.04
N VAL A 106 -4.09 19.61 -30.74
CA VAL A 106 -4.03 19.47 -32.20
C VAL A 106 -4.42 18.05 -32.62
N LEU A 107 -3.90 17.03 -31.93
CA LEU A 107 -4.30 15.64 -32.19
C LEU A 107 -5.80 15.44 -31.94
N ALA A 108 -6.33 15.95 -30.84
CA ALA A 108 -7.77 15.88 -30.54
C ALA A 108 -8.60 16.54 -31.64
N SER A 109 -8.21 17.74 -32.09
CA SER A 109 -8.88 18.45 -33.18
C SER A 109 -8.81 17.67 -34.50
N LEU A 110 -7.66 17.10 -34.85
CA LEU A 110 -7.47 16.33 -36.08
C LEU A 110 -8.36 15.09 -36.11
N LEU A 111 -8.45 14.35 -35.00
CA LEU A 111 -9.34 13.19 -34.91
C LEU A 111 -10.79 13.59 -35.18
N VAL A 112 -11.24 14.69 -34.59
CA VAL A 112 -12.59 15.21 -34.80
C VAL A 112 -12.81 15.62 -36.27
N SER A 113 -11.87 16.35 -36.87
CA SER A 113 -11.93 16.73 -38.28
C SER A 113 -11.99 15.50 -39.19
N ILE A 114 -11.17 14.48 -38.93
CA ILE A 114 -11.22 13.21 -39.69
C ILE A 114 -12.64 12.63 -39.63
N ALA A 115 -13.22 12.42 -38.45
CA ALA A 115 -14.55 11.83 -38.35
C ALA A 115 -15.67 12.72 -38.92
N GLN A 116 -15.52 14.04 -38.86
CA GLN A 116 -16.49 14.99 -39.43
C GLN A 116 -16.44 15.01 -40.96
N ASP A 117 -15.28 14.85 -41.57
CA ASP A 117 -15.09 15.04 -43.01
C ASP A 117 -15.13 13.73 -43.83
N CYS A 118 -15.11 12.57 -43.15
CA CYS A 118 -15.33 11.27 -43.78
C CYS A 118 -16.68 11.15 -44.47
N THR A 119 -16.76 10.25 -45.44
CA THR A 119 -18.03 9.86 -46.06
C THR A 119 -18.99 9.25 -45.02
N LYS A 120 -20.30 9.42 -45.22
CA LYS A 120 -21.28 8.85 -44.31
C LYS A 120 -21.22 7.32 -44.37
N GLY A 121 -21.17 6.69 -43.21
CA GLY A 121 -21.04 5.24 -43.06
C GLY A 121 -19.59 4.74 -43.01
N THR A 122 -18.59 5.63 -43.07
CA THR A 122 -17.19 5.20 -42.97
C THR A 122 -16.93 4.49 -41.64
N THR A 123 -16.27 3.33 -41.73
CA THR A 123 -15.81 2.58 -40.55
C THR A 123 -14.44 3.08 -40.12
N ILE A 124 -14.26 3.36 -38.84
CA ILE A 124 -13.01 3.85 -38.26
C ILE A 124 -12.49 2.86 -37.23
N CYS A 125 -11.23 2.46 -37.41
CA CYS A 125 -10.43 1.73 -36.44
C CYS A 125 -9.23 2.58 -36.00
N VAL A 126 -8.87 2.51 -34.72
CA VAL A 126 -7.78 3.30 -34.15
C VAL A 126 -6.78 2.39 -33.46
N ILE A 127 -5.49 2.56 -33.77
CA ILE A 127 -4.38 2.01 -32.99
C ILE A 127 -3.71 3.18 -32.28
N TYR A 128 -3.77 3.21 -30.95
CA TYR A 128 -3.14 4.24 -30.13
C TYR A 128 -1.94 3.66 -29.39
N CYS A 129 -0.76 4.12 -29.78
CA CYS A 129 0.52 3.76 -29.19
C CYS A 129 1.06 4.93 -28.38
N SER A 130 1.23 4.75 -27.07
CA SER A 130 1.75 5.79 -26.18
C SER A 130 2.97 5.31 -25.41
N PHE A 131 4.03 6.11 -25.42
CA PHE A 131 5.24 5.85 -24.63
C PHE A 131 5.09 6.26 -23.16
N GLN A 132 4.13 7.15 -22.86
CA GLN A 132 3.92 7.67 -21.51
C GLN A 132 2.90 6.84 -20.71
N ASN A 133 2.29 5.81 -21.32
CA ASN A 133 1.18 5.07 -20.72
C ASN A 133 0.04 5.99 -20.26
N TYR A 134 -0.28 6.97 -21.11
CA TYR A 134 -1.29 7.99 -20.86
C TYR A 134 -2.27 8.03 -22.03
N LEU A 135 -3.56 8.10 -21.70
CA LEU A 135 -4.62 8.40 -22.65
C LEU A 135 -5.70 9.24 -21.94
N SER A 136 -6.08 10.36 -22.54
CA SER A 136 -7.20 11.15 -22.07
C SER A 136 -8.47 10.87 -22.87
N LYS A 137 -9.61 10.73 -22.18
CA LYS A 137 -10.93 10.66 -22.84
C LYS A 137 -11.25 11.88 -23.69
N LEU A 138 -10.55 13.00 -23.51
CA LEU A 138 -10.74 14.22 -24.29
C LEU A 138 -10.45 14.02 -25.78
N TYR A 139 -9.55 13.09 -26.15
CA TYR A 139 -9.28 12.77 -27.55
C TYR A 139 -10.51 12.25 -28.29
N PHE A 140 -11.33 11.43 -27.63
CA PHE A 140 -12.50 10.79 -28.21
C PHE A 140 -13.80 11.55 -27.94
N ARG A 141 -13.75 12.62 -27.15
CA ARG A 141 -14.95 13.40 -26.80
C ARG A 141 -15.64 13.98 -28.04
N GLY A 142 -14.90 14.63 -28.92
CA GLY A 142 -15.49 15.19 -30.15
C GLY A 142 -15.91 14.12 -31.15
N LEU A 143 -15.22 12.98 -31.17
CA LEU A 143 -15.58 11.83 -32.01
C LEU A 143 -16.96 11.27 -31.65
N SER A 144 -17.33 11.24 -30.36
CA SER A 144 -18.67 10.79 -29.95
C SER A 144 -19.82 11.63 -30.53
N LEU A 145 -19.57 12.88 -30.95
CA LEU A 145 -20.58 13.71 -31.64
C LEU A 145 -20.83 13.26 -33.09
N CYS A 146 -19.95 12.41 -33.63
CA CYS A 146 -19.99 11.92 -35.01
C CYS A 146 -20.55 10.51 -35.15
N GLU A 147 -21.02 9.86 -34.07
CA GLU A 147 -21.57 8.49 -34.06
C GLU A 147 -22.72 8.27 -35.05
N LYS A 148 -23.47 9.32 -35.41
CA LYS A 148 -24.54 9.23 -36.43
C LYS A 148 -24.03 9.19 -37.87
N ARG A 149 -22.74 9.53 -38.09
CA ARG A 149 -22.12 9.66 -39.40
C ARG A 149 -21.11 8.55 -39.68
N VAL A 150 -20.34 8.14 -38.67
CA VAL A 150 -19.26 7.14 -38.80
C VAL A 150 -19.51 5.98 -37.85
N VAL A 151 -18.97 4.81 -38.20
CA VAL A 151 -19.03 3.59 -37.37
C VAL A 151 -17.68 3.39 -36.69
N PHE A 152 -17.62 3.50 -35.37
CA PHE A 152 -16.41 3.26 -34.58
C PHE A 152 -16.30 1.77 -34.22
N SER A 153 -15.48 1.02 -34.95
CA SER A 153 -15.43 -0.45 -34.79
C SER A 153 -14.40 -0.90 -33.76
N GLU A 154 -13.11 -0.61 -33.98
CA GLU A 154 -12.03 -1.14 -33.13
C GLU A 154 -11.10 -0.04 -32.58
N LEU A 155 -10.75 -0.17 -31.29
CA LEU A 155 -9.70 0.62 -30.63
C LEU A 155 -8.66 -0.32 -30.06
N HIS A 156 -7.41 -0.19 -30.48
CA HIS A 156 -6.27 -0.92 -29.92
C HIS A 156 -5.43 0.05 -29.10
N LEU A 157 -5.41 -0.14 -27.78
CA LEU A 157 -4.56 0.61 -26.86
C LEU A 157 -3.31 -0.19 -26.56
N VAL A 158 -2.17 0.31 -27.03
CA VAL A 158 -0.88 -0.34 -26.84
C VAL A 158 -0.09 0.46 -25.83
N GLY A 159 -0.01 -0.08 -24.62
CA GLY A 159 0.89 0.40 -23.58
C GLY A 159 2.31 -0.12 -23.80
N LYS A 160 3.26 0.49 -23.09
CA LYS A 160 4.62 -0.02 -22.96
C LYS A 160 4.77 -0.64 -21.56
N ALA A 161 4.91 -1.97 -21.50
CA ALA A 161 5.19 -2.69 -20.26
C ALA A 161 6.68 -2.61 -19.85
N PRO A 162 6.99 -2.56 -18.53
CA PRO A 162 6.55 -1.56 -17.58
C PRO A 162 7.72 -0.58 -17.28
N TRP A 163 7.47 0.72 -17.45
CA TRP A 163 8.13 1.72 -16.59
C TRP A 163 7.12 2.09 -15.53
N ASN A 164 7.54 1.98 -14.26
CA ASN A 164 6.80 2.11 -13.00
C ASN A 164 6.13 3.50 -12.80
N ARG A 165 5.39 3.99 -13.79
CA ARG A 165 4.50 5.15 -13.70
C ARG A 165 3.07 4.65 -13.59
N SER A 166 2.23 5.41 -12.89
CA SER A 166 0.79 5.18 -12.88
C SER A 166 0.28 5.15 -14.33
N GLU A 167 -0.26 4.02 -14.77
CA GLU A 167 -0.94 3.92 -16.06
C GLU A 167 -2.18 4.82 -16.00
N LEU A 168 -2.17 5.93 -16.73
CA LEU A 168 -3.21 6.97 -16.70
C LEU A 168 -4.07 6.89 -17.97
N PHE A 169 -4.65 5.72 -18.21
CA PHE A 169 -5.62 5.52 -19.29
C PHE A 169 -7.02 5.85 -18.80
N ASP A 170 -7.63 6.88 -19.38
CA ASP A 170 -9.05 7.24 -19.24
C ASP A 170 -9.79 6.83 -20.53
N VAL A 171 -10.45 5.68 -20.47
CA VAL A 171 -11.06 5.01 -21.61
C VAL A 171 -12.58 5.18 -21.56
N LYS A 172 -13.15 5.74 -22.62
CA LYS A 172 -14.60 5.72 -22.85
C LYS A 172 -14.90 4.71 -23.94
N THR A 173 -15.83 3.76 -23.70
CA THR A 173 -16.16 2.71 -24.67
C THR A 173 -17.02 3.26 -25.81
N LEU A 174 -16.39 4.05 -26.68
CA LEU A 174 -16.97 4.57 -27.92
C LEU A 174 -16.98 3.51 -29.03
N PHE A 175 -15.90 2.73 -29.10
CA PHE A 175 -15.71 1.68 -30.11
C PHE A 175 -16.40 0.39 -29.67
N GLU A 176 -16.92 -0.37 -30.64
CA GLU A 176 -17.56 -1.66 -30.40
C GLU A 176 -16.60 -2.66 -29.73
N ARG A 177 -15.32 -2.64 -30.09
CA ARG A 177 -14.28 -3.48 -29.48
C ARG A 177 -13.09 -2.63 -29.07
N THR A 178 -12.70 -2.73 -27.81
CA THR A 178 -11.48 -2.11 -27.29
C THR A 178 -10.51 -3.18 -26.82
N TYR A 179 -9.36 -3.27 -27.47
CA TYR A 179 -8.28 -4.17 -27.10
C TYR A 179 -7.23 -3.43 -26.27
N LEU A 180 -6.81 -4.03 -25.17
CA LEU A 180 -5.74 -3.51 -24.33
C LEU A 180 -4.54 -4.45 -24.41
N TYR A 181 -3.40 -3.92 -24.81
CA TYR A 181 -2.16 -4.68 -24.93
C TYR A 181 -1.13 -4.11 -23.98
N HIS A 182 -0.51 -5.00 -23.20
CA HIS A 182 0.56 -4.65 -22.27
C HIS A 182 0.14 -3.59 -21.22
N LEU A 183 -1.16 -3.56 -20.89
CA LEU A 183 -1.75 -2.68 -19.89
C LEU A 183 -2.31 -3.52 -18.74
N LYS A 184 -1.84 -3.26 -17.53
CA LYS A 184 -2.28 -3.95 -16.32
C LYS A 184 -3.35 -3.16 -15.57
N ASN A 185 -3.35 -1.84 -15.72
CA ASN A 185 -4.17 -0.93 -14.94
C ASN A 185 -4.86 0.09 -15.86
N ILE A 186 -6.16 0.30 -15.64
CA ILE A 186 -6.90 1.42 -16.23
C ILE A 186 -7.25 2.41 -15.12
N TYR A 187 -6.98 3.70 -15.35
CA TYR A 187 -7.32 4.73 -14.38
C TYR A 187 -8.84 4.97 -14.35
N SER A 188 -9.47 5.12 -15.51
CA SER A 188 -10.93 5.29 -15.60
C SER A 188 -11.50 4.57 -16.81
N LEU A 189 -12.60 3.86 -16.62
CA LEU A 189 -13.36 3.17 -17.66
C LEU A 189 -14.83 3.61 -17.62
N ASP A 190 -15.25 4.33 -18.65
CA ASP A 190 -16.63 4.77 -18.84
C ASP A 190 -17.32 3.87 -19.87
N ILE A 191 -18.17 2.94 -19.39
CA ILE A 191 -18.89 2.00 -20.25
C ILE A 191 -20.24 2.59 -20.66
N GLN A 192 -20.43 2.86 -21.96
CA GLN A 192 -21.67 3.47 -22.46
C GLN A 192 -22.72 2.46 -22.92
N ASN A 193 -22.30 1.27 -23.37
CA ASN A 193 -23.17 0.28 -24.02
C ASN A 193 -22.71 -1.14 -23.67
N LYS A 194 -23.63 -2.01 -23.20
CA LYS A 194 -23.35 -3.43 -22.93
C LYS A 194 -22.88 -4.24 -24.13
N ASN A 195 -23.20 -3.81 -25.34
CA ASN A 195 -22.80 -4.53 -26.55
C ASN A 195 -21.33 -4.31 -26.90
N HIS A 196 -20.70 -3.25 -26.37
CA HIS A 196 -19.29 -2.98 -26.57
C HIS A 196 -18.46 -3.92 -25.72
N ARG A 197 -17.27 -4.30 -26.18
CA ARG A 197 -16.41 -5.26 -25.50
C ARG A 197 -15.05 -4.67 -25.18
N ILE A 198 -14.53 -5.05 -24.02
CA ILE A 198 -13.16 -4.78 -23.62
C ILE A 198 -12.38 -6.09 -23.51
N ILE A 199 -11.25 -6.16 -24.19
CA ILE A 199 -10.51 -7.40 -24.42
C ILE A 199 -9.09 -7.21 -23.91
N SER A 200 -8.71 -7.96 -22.89
CA SER A 200 -7.36 -7.89 -22.34
C SER A 200 -6.97 -9.17 -21.63
N ARG A 201 -5.74 -9.64 -21.87
CA ARG A 201 -5.16 -10.74 -21.08
C ARG A 201 -4.42 -10.26 -19.85
N ASP A 202 -3.99 -8.99 -19.81
CA ASP A 202 -3.09 -8.48 -18.78
C ASP A 202 -3.78 -7.58 -17.75
N LEU A 203 -4.99 -7.09 -18.06
CA LEU A 203 -5.75 -6.19 -17.19
C LEU A 203 -6.01 -6.84 -15.83
N ASN A 204 -5.55 -6.17 -14.77
CA ASN A 204 -5.62 -6.61 -13.39
C ASN A 204 -6.46 -5.66 -12.53
N VAL A 205 -6.32 -4.35 -12.73
CA VAL A 205 -6.97 -3.32 -11.92
C VAL A 205 -7.70 -2.28 -12.78
N ILE A 206 -8.91 -1.93 -12.35
CA ILE A 206 -9.64 -0.75 -12.83
C ILE A 206 -9.81 0.20 -11.64
N ASN A 207 -9.21 1.38 -11.69
CA ASN A 207 -9.27 2.31 -10.56
C ASN A 207 -10.65 2.97 -10.45
N GLN A 208 -11.24 3.38 -11.57
CA GLN A 208 -12.58 3.97 -11.62
C GLN A 208 -13.42 3.31 -12.71
N LEU A 209 -14.58 2.78 -12.34
CA LEU A 209 -15.52 2.16 -13.25
C LEU A 209 -16.86 2.90 -13.21
N ASN A 210 -17.29 3.40 -14.36
CA ASN A 210 -18.57 4.06 -14.51
C ASN A 210 -19.42 3.32 -15.56
N PHE A 211 -20.66 3.03 -15.21
CA PHE A 211 -21.66 2.49 -16.12
C PHE A 211 -22.57 3.61 -16.62
N GLY A 212 -22.93 3.56 -17.90
CA GLY A 212 -23.89 4.49 -18.50
C GLY A 212 -25.31 4.31 -17.96
N ASN A 213 -25.70 3.08 -17.64
CA ASN A 213 -26.95 2.74 -16.97
C ASN A 213 -26.77 1.50 -16.05
N PHE A 214 -27.56 1.42 -14.99
CA PHE A 214 -27.62 0.28 -14.06
C PHE A 214 -28.68 -0.78 -14.44
N ASP A 215 -29.57 -0.53 -15.41
CA ASP A 215 -30.55 -1.55 -15.86
C ASP A 215 -29.96 -2.67 -16.71
N GLU A 216 -28.70 -2.55 -17.16
CA GLU A 216 -28.07 -3.52 -18.04
C GLU A 216 -27.32 -4.62 -17.29
N GLU A 217 -27.25 -5.81 -17.88
CA GLU A 217 -26.55 -6.95 -17.29
C GLU A 217 -25.02 -6.88 -17.50
N TRP A 218 -24.31 -6.21 -16.59
CA TRP A 218 -22.84 -6.05 -16.67
C TRP A 218 -22.02 -7.26 -16.19
N HIS A 219 -22.67 -8.27 -15.61
CA HIS A 219 -22.01 -9.41 -14.95
C HIS A 219 -21.10 -10.26 -15.86
N ASN A 220 -21.24 -10.14 -17.19
CA ASN A 220 -20.40 -10.81 -18.19
C ASN A 220 -19.56 -9.83 -19.03
N TYR A 221 -19.61 -8.53 -18.75
CA TYR A 221 -18.92 -7.51 -19.56
C TYR A 221 -17.40 -7.76 -19.65
N PHE A 222 -16.80 -8.20 -18.54
CA PHE A 222 -15.36 -8.48 -18.43
C PHE A 222 -15.01 -9.96 -18.65
N ILE A 223 -15.85 -10.74 -19.35
CA ILE A 223 -15.56 -12.17 -19.61
C ILE A 223 -14.26 -12.37 -20.41
N GLU A 224 -13.92 -11.41 -21.27
CA GLU A 224 -12.69 -11.37 -22.08
C GLU A 224 -11.51 -10.71 -21.34
N CYS A 225 -11.64 -10.48 -20.02
CA CYS A 225 -10.61 -9.97 -19.11
C CYS A 225 -10.37 -10.93 -17.93
N PRO A 226 -9.81 -12.14 -18.15
CA PRO A 226 -9.76 -13.21 -17.15
C PRO A 226 -8.91 -12.91 -15.93
N ASN A 227 -7.94 -11.99 -16.04
CA ASN A 227 -7.02 -11.62 -14.97
C ASN A 227 -7.47 -10.39 -14.17
N LEU A 228 -8.67 -9.86 -14.42
CA LEU A 228 -9.21 -8.73 -13.65
C LEU A 228 -9.47 -9.15 -12.20
N LYS A 229 -8.66 -8.62 -11.28
CA LYS A 229 -8.79 -8.91 -9.85
C LYS A 229 -9.52 -7.81 -9.10
N LYS A 230 -9.26 -6.55 -9.41
CA LYS A 230 -9.67 -5.44 -8.54
C LYS A 230 -10.36 -4.30 -9.28
N ILE A 231 -11.46 -3.82 -8.71
CA ILE A 231 -12.14 -2.59 -9.11
C ILE A 231 -12.15 -1.63 -7.90
N GLU A 232 -11.38 -0.56 -7.97
CA GLU A 232 -11.12 0.29 -6.78
C GLU A 232 -12.21 1.30 -6.49
N ASN A 233 -13.01 1.68 -7.48
CA ASN A 233 -14.04 2.70 -7.33
C ASN A 233 -15.16 2.51 -8.35
N THR A 234 -16.31 2.05 -7.86
CA THR A 234 -17.57 2.02 -8.60
C THR A 234 -18.63 2.71 -7.74
N LYS A 235 -19.43 3.61 -8.33
CA LYS A 235 -20.52 4.26 -7.58
C LYS A 235 -21.60 3.26 -7.21
N TYR A 236 -22.31 3.53 -6.11
CA TYR A 236 -23.53 2.78 -5.79
C TYR A 236 -24.59 2.93 -6.91
N PRO A 237 -25.21 1.82 -7.35
CA PRO A 237 -26.24 1.85 -8.39
C PRO A 237 -27.52 2.51 -7.87
N ILE A 238 -27.89 3.64 -8.48
CA ILE A 238 -29.14 4.33 -8.18
C ILE A 238 -30.29 3.48 -8.72
N ARG A 239 -31.39 3.36 -7.97
CA ARG A 239 -32.53 2.53 -8.38
C ARG A 239 -33.17 3.05 -9.66
N THR A 240 -32.98 2.30 -10.74
CA THR A 240 -33.67 2.48 -12.03
C THR A 240 -34.70 1.37 -12.28
N SER A 241 -34.51 0.20 -11.66
CA SER A 241 -35.38 -0.98 -11.71
C SER A 241 -35.49 -1.66 -10.33
N ASP A 242 -36.47 -2.55 -10.16
CA ASP A 242 -36.63 -3.42 -8.99
C ASP A 242 -35.75 -4.66 -9.05
N GLU A 243 -35.20 -4.98 -10.23
CA GLU A 243 -34.30 -6.11 -10.41
C GLU A 243 -32.94 -5.83 -9.73
N PRO A 244 -32.26 -6.85 -9.17
CA PRO A 244 -30.93 -6.67 -8.60
C PRO A 244 -29.88 -6.30 -9.65
N PHE A 245 -29.03 -5.32 -9.32
CA PHE A 245 -27.84 -4.98 -10.08
C PHE A 245 -26.75 -6.03 -9.87
N LYS A 246 -26.46 -6.83 -10.92
CA LYS A 246 -25.44 -7.87 -10.87
C LYS A 246 -24.05 -7.30 -11.17
N LEU A 247 -23.16 -7.36 -10.19
CA LEU A 247 -21.79 -6.88 -10.32
C LEU A 247 -20.93 -7.78 -11.22
N PRO A 248 -19.91 -7.22 -11.90
CA PRO A 248 -18.94 -8.01 -12.65
C PRO A 248 -18.10 -8.91 -11.74
N LYS A 249 -17.61 -10.03 -12.30
CA LYS A 249 -16.71 -10.95 -11.61
C LYS A 249 -15.37 -10.27 -11.32
N CYS A 250 -14.96 -10.27 -10.06
CA CYS A 250 -13.65 -9.80 -9.60
C CYS A 250 -13.32 -10.38 -8.21
N GLU A 251 -12.07 -10.29 -7.78
CA GLU A 251 -11.67 -10.65 -6.41
C GLU A 251 -12.06 -9.53 -5.43
N SER A 252 -11.88 -8.26 -5.80
CA SER A 252 -12.15 -7.13 -4.92
C SER A 252 -12.88 -6.00 -5.64
N ILE A 253 -13.89 -5.43 -4.98
CA ILE A 253 -14.65 -4.27 -5.48
C ILE A 253 -14.86 -3.25 -4.37
N SER A 254 -14.82 -1.96 -4.72
CA SER A 254 -15.26 -0.89 -3.83
C SER A 254 -16.50 -0.18 -4.36
N LEU A 255 -17.52 -0.06 -3.51
CA LEU A 255 -18.73 0.71 -3.77
C LEU A 255 -18.63 2.06 -3.05
N THR A 256 -18.72 3.15 -3.80
CA THR A 256 -18.43 4.50 -3.30
C THR A 256 -19.60 5.47 -3.50
N HIS A 257 -19.52 6.61 -2.81
CA HIS A 257 -20.51 7.68 -2.87
C HIS A 257 -21.90 7.27 -2.36
N TYR A 258 -21.95 6.40 -1.34
CA TYR A 258 -23.20 6.12 -0.65
C TYR A 258 -23.71 7.37 0.10
N VAL A 259 -25.02 7.63 -0.01
CA VAL A 259 -25.72 8.75 0.61
C VAL A 259 -27.03 8.25 1.21
N ASN A 260 -27.28 8.57 2.48
CA ASN A 260 -28.53 8.26 3.17
C ASN A 260 -29.75 8.91 2.50
N GLY A 261 -30.90 8.23 2.56
CA GLY A 261 -32.16 8.71 2.00
C GLY A 261 -32.32 8.54 0.48
N ILE A 262 -31.26 8.13 -0.23
CA ILE A 262 -31.36 7.72 -1.63
C ILE A 262 -31.82 6.26 -1.71
N HIS A 263 -32.71 5.97 -2.66
CA HIS A 263 -33.15 4.62 -2.94
C HIS A 263 -32.17 3.97 -3.93
N TYR A 264 -31.37 3.02 -3.46
CA TYR A 264 -30.44 2.25 -4.29
C TYR A 264 -31.08 0.95 -4.79
N GLN A 265 -30.57 0.45 -5.90
CA GLN A 265 -30.94 -0.85 -6.44
C GLN A 265 -30.40 -1.97 -5.53
N PRO A 266 -31.11 -3.10 -5.36
CA PRO A 266 -30.52 -4.28 -4.73
C PRO A 266 -29.25 -4.70 -5.47
N ILE A 267 -28.22 -5.18 -4.76
CA ILE A 267 -26.92 -5.52 -5.37
C ILE A 267 -26.68 -7.02 -5.24
N ASP A 268 -26.45 -7.68 -6.37
CA ASP A 268 -25.98 -9.06 -6.44
C ASP A 268 -24.48 -9.08 -6.74
N GLY A 269 -23.71 -9.41 -5.70
CA GLY A 269 -22.27 -9.56 -5.73
C GLY A 269 -21.79 -11.00 -5.66
N PHE A 270 -22.60 -11.99 -6.05
CA PHE A 270 -22.24 -13.42 -5.92
C PHE A 270 -20.90 -13.80 -6.57
N LYS A 271 -20.52 -13.12 -7.66
CA LYS A 271 -19.25 -13.34 -8.37
C LYS A 271 -18.04 -12.60 -7.75
N VAL A 272 -18.22 -11.86 -6.66
CA VAL A 272 -17.17 -11.20 -5.88
C VAL A 272 -16.81 -12.07 -4.68
N SER A 273 -15.54 -12.46 -4.55
CA SER A 273 -15.13 -13.49 -3.57
C SER A 273 -14.09 -13.06 -2.54
N GLY A 274 -13.31 -12.01 -2.80
CA GLY A 274 -12.24 -11.57 -1.91
C GLY A 274 -12.70 -10.48 -0.94
N GLU A 275 -12.77 -9.24 -1.43
CA GLU A 275 -13.02 -8.06 -0.59
C GLU A 275 -14.09 -7.12 -1.18
N LEU A 276 -15.01 -6.68 -0.33
CA LEU A 276 -15.97 -5.64 -0.60
C LEU A 276 -15.64 -4.45 0.29
N LYS A 277 -15.39 -3.30 -0.33
CA LYS A 277 -15.14 -2.05 0.39
C LYS A 277 -16.32 -1.10 0.19
N LEU A 278 -16.95 -0.66 1.28
CA LEU A 278 -18.02 0.33 1.25
C LEU A 278 -17.48 1.69 1.70
N VAL A 279 -17.70 2.70 0.86
CA VAL A 279 -17.21 4.06 1.08
C VAL A 279 -18.40 5.03 0.99
N PRO A 280 -19.04 5.34 2.12
CA PRO A 280 -20.05 6.39 2.16
C PRO A 280 -19.45 7.77 1.94
N THR A 281 -20.31 8.71 1.57
CA THR A 281 -19.95 10.13 1.51
C THR A 281 -19.77 10.69 2.92
N LEU A 282 -18.93 11.72 3.05
CA LEU A 282 -18.72 12.46 4.32
C LEU A 282 -19.99 13.03 4.95
N ARG A 283 -21.10 13.13 4.19
CA ARG A 283 -22.39 13.62 4.69
C ARG A 283 -23.24 12.52 5.35
N SER A 284 -22.86 11.26 5.20
CA SER A 284 -23.61 10.12 5.73
C SER A 284 -23.00 9.71 7.06
N ALA A 285 -23.42 10.36 8.14
CA ALA A 285 -22.93 10.08 9.49
C ALA A 285 -23.24 8.63 9.90
N ASP A 286 -24.49 8.18 9.82
CA ASP A 286 -24.89 6.81 10.18
C ASP A 286 -25.44 6.07 8.95
N PRO A 287 -24.58 5.45 8.11
CA PRO A 287 -25.03 4.82 6.88
C PRO A 287 -25.79 3.52 7.15
N GLU A 288 -26.96 3.39 6.52
CA GLU A 288 -27.76 2.17 6.56
C GLU A 288 -27.73 1.52 5.17
N PHE A 289 -27.07 0.37 5.03
CA PHE A 289 -26.98 -0.35 3.75
C PHE A 289 -28.13 -1.35 3.61
N TYR A 290 -28.67 -1.46 2.40
CA TYR A 290 -29.84 -2.29 2.11
C TYR A 290 -29.55 -3.27 0.97
N ASN A 291 -30.06 -4.50 1.10
CA ASN A 291 -30.14 -5.51 0.02
C ASN A 291 -28.79 -5.78 -0.68
N LEU A 292 -27.72 -5.97 0.09
CA LEU A 292 -26.40 -6.38 -0.42
C LEU A 292 -26.27 -7.91 -0.36
N HIS A 293 -26.21 -8.59 -1.50
CA HIS A 293 -26.12 -10.05 -1.59
C HIS A 293 -24.72 -10.51 -2.03
N PHE A 294 -23.90 -10.94 -1.07
CA PHE A 294 -22.49 -11.29 -1.27
C PHE A 294 -22.15 -12.62 -0.60
N ALA A 295 -22.77 -13.72 -1.07
CA ALA A 295 -22.64 -15.04 -0.43
C ALA A 295 -21.21 -15.60 -0.37
N ASN A 296 -20.34 -15.26 -1.33
CA ASN A 296 -18.97 -15.78 -1.44
C ASN A 296 -17.89 -14.85 -0.86
N LEU A 297 -18.28 -13.73 -0.26
CA LEU A 297 -17.36 -12.69 0.17
C LEU A 297 -16.57 -13.09 1.41
N LYS A 298 -15.23 -12.98 1.36
CA LYS A 298 -14.36 -13.29 2.52
C LYS A 298 -14.13 -12.10 3.45
N LYS A 299 -14.04 -10.89 2.91
CA LYS A 299 -13.69 -9.67 3.67
C LYS A 299 -14.62 -8.50 3.37
N LEU A 300 -15.11 -7.85 4.41
CA LEU A 300 -15.87 -6.61 4.33
C LEU A 300 -15.04 -5.48 4.95
N LYS A 301 -14.91 -4.37 4.24
CA LYS A 301 -14.19 -3.18 4.70
C LYS A 301 -15.08 -1.94 4.64
N LEU A 302 -15.12 -1.18 5.71
CA LEU A 302 -15.80 0.11 5.82
C LEU A 302 -14.76 1.22 5.89
N VAL A 303 -14.91 2.25 5.07
CA VAL A 303 -14.03 3.42 5.08
C VAL A 303 -14.84 4.67 5.30
N LEU A 304 -14.75 5.21 6.51
CA LEU A 304 -15.34 6.48 6.90
C LEU A 304 -14.28 7.58 6.87
N GLY A 305 -14.71 8.83 6.68
CA GLY A 305 -13.82 9.96 6.47
C GLY A 305 -13.41 10.68 7.75
N ASP A 306 -14.01 10.34 8.88
CA ASP A 306 -13.86 10.94 10.19
C ASP A 306 -13.57 9.87 11.27
N SER A 307 -13.00 10.33 12.39
CA SER A 307 -12.62 9.49 13.54
C SER A 307 -13.74 9.30 14.55
N GLU A 308 -14.94 9.81 14.25
CA GLU A 308 -16.10 9.69 15.12
C GLU A 308 -16.64 8.26 15.12
N SER A 309 -17.48 7.95 16.11
CA SER A 309 -18.14 6.66 16.21
C SER A 309 -19.44 6.72 15.43
N HIS A 310 -19.58 5.83 14.44
CA HIS A 310 -20.74 5.81 13.54
C HIS A 310 -21.56 4.54 13.75
N SER A 311 -22.88 4.67 13.79
CA SER A 311 -23.79 3.54 13.84
C SER A 311 -24.12 3.09 12.42
N ILE A 312 -23.67 1.89 12.04
CA ILE A 312 -23.90 1.33 10.71
C ILE A 312 -24.87 0.16 10.80
N ARG A 313 -25.84 0.13 9.89
CA ARG A 313 -26.81 -0.97 9.80
C ARG A 313 -26.80 -1.61 8.42
N PHE A 314 -27.04 -2.91 8.41
CA PHE A 314 -27.24 -3.72 7.22
C PHE A 314 -28.64 -4.34 7.26
N HIS A 315 -29.50 -3.98 6.31
CA HIS A 315 -30.84 -4.49 6.20
C HIS A 315 -30.94 -5.45 5.02
N ASN A 316 -31.46 -6.65 5.25
CA ASN A 316 -31.62 -7.70 4.23
C ASN A 316 -30.33 -7.99 3.46
N CYS A 317 -29.18 -7.95 4.12
CA CYS A 317 -27.88 -8.24 3.50
C CYS A 317 -27.46 -9.69 3.77
N GLN A 318 -26.78 -10.30 2.81
CA GLN A 318 -26.28 -11.68 2.88
C GLN A 318 -24.76 -11.70 2.72
N PHE A 319 -24.07 -12.28 3.70
CA PHE A 319 -22.61 -12.30 3.81
C PHE A 319 -22.10 -13.68 4.24
N ASP A 320 -22.74 -14.75 3.77
CA ASP A 320 -22.64 -16.11 4.31
C ASP A 320 -21.20 -16.64 4.53
N SER A 321 -20.25 -16.25 3.67
CA SER A 321 -18.84 -16.68 3.73
C SER A 321 -17.89 -15.66 4.39
N LEU A 322 -18.40 -14.62 5.03
CA LEU A 322 -17.58 -13.54 5.59
C LEU A 322 -16.74 -14.03 6.78
N GLU A 323 -15.42 -13.91 6.66
CA GLU A 323 -14.45 -14.31 7.69
C GLU A 323 -13.72 -13.10 8.32
N SER A 324 -13.65 -11.97 7.62
CA SER A 324 -12.93 -10.78 8.06
C SER A 324 -13.74 -9.49 7.93
N LEU A 325 -13.75 -8.69 8.99
CA LEU A 325 -14.40 -7.39 9.05
C LEU A 325 -13.37 -6.31 9.40
N ASP A 326 -13.24 -5.31 8.55
CA ASP A 326 -12.51 -4.07 8.82
C ASP A 326 -13.54 -2.95 8.97
N CYS A 327 -13.95 -2.67 10.21
CA CYS A 327 -15.03 -1.73 10.49
C CYS A 327 -14.53 -0.33 10.89
N ALA A 328 -13.22 -0.04 10.83
CA ALA A 328 -12.68 1.26 11.29
C ALA A 328 -13.26 1.65 12.67
N SER A 329 -13.80 2.86 12.85
CA SER A 329 -14.46 3.32 14.08
C SER A 329 -15.98 3.02 14.15
N CYS A 330 -16.49 2.11 13.32
CA CYS A 330 -17.93 1.87 13.21
C CYS A 330 -18.46 0.89 14.25
N LEU A 331 -19.68 1.15 14.72
CA LEU A 331 -20.50 0.24 15.51
C LEU A 331 -21.55 -0.41 14.61
N ILE A 332 -21.51 -1.74 14.49
CA ILE A 332 -22.47 -2.51 13.68
C ILE A 332 -23.17 -3.50 14.60
N PRO A 333 -24.51 -3.47 14.78
CA PRO A 333 -25.16 -4.42 15.67
C PRO A 333 -24.84 -5.86 15.24
N TRP A 334 -24.41 -6.71 16.17
CA TRP A 334 -23.98 -8.07 15.85
C TRP A 334 -25.09 -8.91 15.21
N THR A 335 -26.35 -8.59 15.50
CA THR A 335 -27.54 -9.17 14.88
C THR A 335 -27.53 -9.09 13.36
N ASN A 336 -26.94 -8.04 12.78
CA ASN A 336 -26.84 -7.85 11.34
C ASN A 336 -25.95 -8.90 10.66
N PHE A 337 -25.10 -9.61 11.42
CA PHE A 337 -24.24 -10.67 10.91
C PHE A 337 -24.69 -12.07 11.40
N THR A 338 -25.19 -12.18 12.63
CA THR A 338 -25.64 -13.47 13.17
C THR A 338 -26.81 -14.02 12.38
N ASP A 339 -27.75 -13.17 11.97
CA ASP A 339 -28.95 -13.57 11.23
C ASP A 339 -28.60 -14.05 9.81
N SER A 340 -27.46 -13.61 9.27
CA SER A 340 -26.94 -13.98 7.95
C SER A 340 -26.00 -15.19 7.98
N GLY A 341 -25.84 -15.88 9.11
CA GLY A 341 -25.03 -17.10 9.23
C GLY A 341 -23.51 -16.90 9.14
N VAL A 342 -23.04 -15.66 9.27
CA VAL A 342 -21.62 -15.27 9.19
C VAL A 342 -20.77 -16.01 10.23
N ARG A 343 -19.52 -16.36 9.88
CA ARG A 343 -18.53 -16.98 10.78
C ARG A 343 -17.26 -16.14 10.86
N LEU A 344 -17.38 -15.02 11.55
CA LEU A 344 -16.31 -14.04 11.65
C LEU A 344 -15.12 -14.59 12.46
N LYS A 345 -13.91 -14.50 11.89
CA LYS A 345 -12.64 -14.94 12.51
C LYS A 345 -11.70 -13.77 12.78
N HIS A 346 -11.75 -12.74 11.96
CA HIS A 346 -10.81 -11.63 12.02
C HIS A 346 -11.54 -10.29 12.09
N ILE A 347 -11.17 -9.45 13.05
CA ILE A 347 -11.68 -8.09 13.15
C ILE A 347 -10.53 -7.10 13.14
N ARG A 348 -10.66 -6.06 12.31
CA ARG A 348 -9.87 -4.84 12.37
C ARG A 348 -10.78 -3.66 12.67
N LEU A 349 -10.42 -2.88 13.69
CA LEU A 349 -11.20 -1.72 14.13
C LEU A 349 -10.30 -0.65 14.73
N SER A 350 -10.87 0.51 15.01
CA SER A 350 -10.29 1.57 15.82
C SER A 350 -11.17 1.79 17.03
N LEU A 351 -10.58 1.69 18.21
CA LEU A 351 -11.26 1.91 19.48
C LEU A 351 -10.96 3.33 19.92
N THR A 352 -11.85 4.27 19.61
CA THR A 352 -11.86 5.67 20.04
C THR A 352 -12.95 5.97 21.06
N THR A 353 -13.82 5.04 21.44
CA THR A 353 -14.86 5.26 22.47
C THR A 353 -15.07 4.04 23.37
N ASP A 354 -15.59 4.26 24.58
CA ASP A 354 -16.01 3.18 25.49
C ASP A 354 -17.11 2.29 24.86
N GLU A 355 -17.97 2.88 24.03
CA GLU A 355 -19.05 2.18 23.33
C GLU A 355 -18.49 1.13 22.35
N GLN A 356 -17.43 1.46 21.61
CA GLN A 356 -16.78 0.50 20.71
C GLN A 356 -16.07 -0.61 21.47
N ALA A 357 -15.50 -0.31 22.64
CA ALA A 357 -14.90 -1.34 23.49
C ALA A 357 -15.98 -2.29 24.05
N LYS A 358 -17.13 -1.77 24.50
CA LYS A 358 -18.28 -2.60 24.91
C LYS A 358 -18.82 -3.44 23.76
N TRP A 359 -19.01 -2.82 22.60
CA TRP A 359 -19.44 -3.51 21.38
C TRP A 359 -18.52 -4.67 21.02
N LEU A 360 -17.20 -4.45 21.10
CA LEU A 360 -16.21 -5.49 20.87
C LEU A 360 -16.36 -6.62 21.90
N CYS A 361 -16.50 -6.32 23.20
CA CYS A 361 -16.73 -7.33 24.24
C CYS A 361 -18.03 -8.13 24.05
N GLU A 362 -19.07 -7.54 23.46
CA GLU A 362 -20.34 -8.19 23.14
C GLU A 362 -20.28 -9.06 21.88
N CYS A 363 -19.11 -9.19 21.24
CA CYS A 363 -18.93 -10.00 20.04
C CYS A 363 -19.32 -11.47 20.28
N PRO A 364 -20.29 -12.02 19.53
CA PRO A 364 -20.74 -13.40 19.71
C PRO A 364 -19.80 -14.43 19.06
N TYR A 365 -18.75 -13.97 18.35
CA TYR A 365 -17.87 -14.83 17.55
C TYR A 365 -16.59 -15.21 18.29
N GLN A 366 -16.09 -16.42 18.03
CA GLN A 366 -14.76 -16.84 18.48
C GLN A 366 -13.71 -16.32 17.51
N LEU A 367 -13.11 -15.17 17.83
CA LEU A 367 -12.15 -14.50 16.97
C LEU A 367 -10.76 -15.17 17.04
N GLU A 368 -10.17 -15.42 15.89
CA GLU A 368 -8.78 -15.85 15.75
C GLU A 368 -7.83 -14.65 15.87
N ARG A 369 -8.20 -13.49 15.30
CA ARG A 369 -7.38 -12.27 15.31
C ARG A 369 -8.17 -11.00 15.56
N ILE A 370 -7.64 -10.14 16.44
CA ILE A 370 -8.13 -8.78 16.67
C ILE A 370 -7.01 -7.80 16.32
N SER A 371 -7.31 -6.80 15.49
CA SER A 371 -6.38 -5.73 15.13
C SER A 371 -7.00 -4.37 15.49
N VAL A 372 -6.43 -3.71 16.48
CA VAL A 372 -6.82 -2.36 16.89
C VAL A 372 -5.86 -1.38 16.21
N ALA A 373 -6.31 -0.83 15.09
CA ALA A 373 -5.61 0.20 14.33
C ALA A 373 -5.91 1.58 14.92
N SER A 374 -5.02 2.53 14.69
CA SER A 374 -5.16 3.87 15.25
C SER A 374 -5.45 4.90 14.15
N TYR A 375 -6.67 5.48 14.17
CA TYR A 375 -7.11 6.51 13.22
C TYR A 375 -7.49 7.80 13.96
N GLY A 376 -6.84 8.91 13.60
CA GLY A 376 -7.14 10.25 14.13
C GLY A 376 -6.56 10.55 15.52
N VAL A 377 -6.49 11.83 15.88
CA VAL A 377 -6.01 12.30 17.19
C VAL A 377 -7.21 12.44 18.11
N TRP A 378 -7.55 11.38 18.86
CA TRP A 378 -8.53 11.50 19.94
C TRP A 378 -7.83 11.78 21.27
N SER A 379 -8.26 12.86 21.93
CA SER A 379 -8.00 13.13 23.34
C SER A 379 -9.35 13.23 24.04
N PRO A 380 -9.74 12.26 24.89
CA PRO A 380 -10.99 12.35 25.64
C PRO A 380 -10.93 13.56 26.58
N ALA A 381 -12.04 14.28 26.70
CA ALA A 381 -12.17 15.39 27.67
C ALA A 381 -12.13 14.89 29.13
N SER A 382 -12.47 13.61 29.37
CA SER A 382 -12.24 12.92 30.64
C SER A 382 -12.20 11.39 30.46
N PRO A 383 -11.36 10.67 31.23
CA PRO A 383 -11.42 9.21 31.30
C PRO A 383 -12.65 8.85 32.12
N ASN A 384 -13.73 8.44 31.47
CA ASN A 384 -14.80 7.77 32.18
C ASN A 384 -14.35 6.32 32.39
N ILE A 385 -13.66 6.07 33.51
CA ILE A 385 -13.16 4.73 33.88
C ILE A 385 -14.35 3.86 34.29
N SER A 386 -15.24 3.56 33.34
CA SER A 386 -16.20 2.50 33.53
C SER A 386 -15.45 1.19 33.33
N HIS A 387 -15.38 0.36 34.39
CA HIS A 387 -14.83 -0.98 34.30
C HIS A 387 -15.61 -1.74 33.22
N LEU A 388 -15.00 -1.91 32.05
CA LEU A 388 -15.54 -2.76 31.00
C LEU A 388 -15.69 -4.17 31.61
N PRO A 389 -16.84 -4.85 31.42
CA PRO A 389 -16.99 -6.22 31.90
C PRO A 389 -15.91 -7.09 31.25
N LEU A 390 -15.01 -7.60 32.11
CA LEU A 390 -13.81 -8.37 31.77
C LEU A 390 -14.14 -9.82 31.40
N GLU A 391 -15.17 -10.04 30.58
CA GLU A 391 -15.34 -11.36 29.97
C GLU A 391 -14.35 -11.49 28.81
N VAL A 392 -13.33 -12.31 29.07
CA VAL A 392 -12.12 -12.45 28.25
C VAL A 392 -12.47 -13.00 26.88
N MET A 393 -12.41 -12.13 25.86
CA MET A 393 -12.30 -12.61 24.48
C MET A 393 -10.99 -13.37 24.29
N LYS A 394 -11.10 -14.70 24.22
CA LYS A 394 -9.97 -15.57 23.90
C LYS A 394 -9.70 -15.49 22.40
N CYS A 395 -8.53 -15.00 22.04
CA CYS A 395 -8.07 -14.90 20.66
C CYS A 395 -6.64 -15.43 20.51
N GLN A 396 -6.30 -15.90 19.30
CA GLN A 396 -4.99 -16.45 19.01
C GLN A 396 -3.96 -15.36 18.70
N ALA A 397 -4.39 -14.24 18.11
CA ALA A 397 -3.53 -13.12 17.78
C ALA A 397 -4.17 -11.76 18.10
N VAL A 398 -3.41 -10.85 18.69
CA VAL A 398 -3.82 -9.47 18.96
C VAL A 398 -2.76 -8.52 18.41
N ASP A 399 -3.18 -7.58 17.57
CA ASP A 399 -2.34 -6.48 17.12
C ASP A 399 -2.91 -5.16 17.66
N LEU A 400 -2.06 -4.37 18.32
CA LEU A 400 -2.41 -3.07 18.87
C LEU A 400 -1.47 -2.00 18.35
N GLU A 401 -2.04 -0.91 17.84
CA GLU A 401 -1.32 0.29 17.46
C GLU A 401 -1.51 1.37 18.53
N ILE A 402 -0.41 1.87 19.09
CA ILE A 402 -0.38 2.85 20.19
C ILE A 402 0.08 4.19 19.63
N GLN A 403 -0.84 5.15 19.58
CA GLN A 403 -0.54 6.55 19.17
C GLN A 403 -0.98 7.59 20.20
N SER A 404 -1.62 7.18 21.30
CA SER A 404 -2.11 8.11 22.33
C SER A 404 -2.20 7.45 23.70
N ILE A 405 -2.42 8.26 24.73
CA ILE A 405 -2.62 7.80 26.12
C ILE A 405 -3.81 6.83 26.20
N TRP A 406 -4.87 7.09 25.46
CA TRP A 406 -6.04 6.23 25.38
C TRP A 406 -5.70 4.80 24.90
N HIS A 407 -4.84 4.66 23.89
CA HIS A 407 -4.40 3.34 23.43
C HIS A 407 -3.57 2.61 24.49
N CYS A 408 -2.83 3.33 25.33
CA CYS A 408 -2.13 2.74 26.48
C CYS A 408 -3.13 2.22 27.52
N TYR A 409 -4.19 2.98 27.82
CA TYR A 409 -5.28 2.54 28.69
C TYR A 409 -5.98 1.29 28.13
N LEU A 410 -6.32 1.28 26.84
CA LEU A 410 -6.91 0.12 26.17
C LEU A 410 -5.99 -1.11 26.24
N CYS A 411 -4.67 -0.92 26.12
CA CYS A 411 -3.72 -2.00 26.32
C CYS A 411 -3.91 -2.64 27.70
N HIS A 412 -4.03 -1.84 28.76
CA HIS A 412 -4.17 -2.34 30.13
C HIS A 412 -5.53 -2.97 30.41
N VAL A 413 -6.62 -2.41 29.87
CA VAL A 413 -7.99 -2.83 30.22
C VAL A 413 -8.54 -3.90 29.28
N LEU A 414 -8.16 -3.89 28.00
CA LEU A 414 -8.67 -4.82 27.00
C LEU A 414 -7.64 -5.92 26.67
N VAL A 415 -6.40 -5.56 26.39
CA VAL A 415 -5.40 -6.51 25.87
C VAL A 415 -4.80 -7.37 26.98
N VAL A 416 -4.31 -6.77 28.07
CA VAL A 416 -3.68 -7.53 29.17
C VAL A 416 -4.60 -8.62 29.74
N PRO A 417 -5.91 -8.40 29.96
CA PRO A 417 -6.78 -9.44 30.50
C PRO A 417 -7.14 -10.55 29.49
N THR A 418 -7.09 -10.27 28.19
CA THR A 418 -7.53 -11.20 27.14
C THR A 418 -6.44 -12.13 26.63
N VAL A 419 -5.19 -11.72 26.81
CA VAL A 419 -4.03 -12.38 26.25
C VAL A 419 -3.55 -13.52 27.17
N GLY A 420 -3.38 -14.71 26.60
CA GLY A 420 -2.88 -15.89 27.30
C GLY A 420 -1.54 -16.40 26.74
N ILE A 421 -1.03 -17.47 27.35
CA ILE A 421 0.27 -18.09 26.99
C ILE A 421 0.33 -18.55 25.53
N THR A 422 -0.82 -18.87 24.92
CA THR A 422 -0.89 -19.33 23.53
C THR A 422 -1.07 -18.21 22.51
N THR A 423 -1.23 -16.97 22.95
CA THR A 423 -1.56 -15.83 22.09
C THR A 423 -0.29 -15.20 21.50
N ASP A 424 -0.37 -14.77 20.24
CA ASP A 424 0.63 -13.93 19.57
C ASP A 424 0.23 -12.46 19.74
N LEU A 425 1.08 -11.65 20.38
CA LEU A 425 0.82 -10.22 20.65
C LEU A 425 1.76 -9.34 19.84
N THR A 426 1.20 -8.39 19.08
CA THR A 426 1.94 -7.36 18.34
C THR A 426 1.59 -5.98 18.88
N ILE A 427 2.59 -5.19 19.25
CA ILE A 427 2.44 -3.79 19.64
C ILE A 427 3.25 -2.92 18.68
N THR A 428 2.60 -1.95 18.06
CA THR A 428 3.21 -0.96 17.18
C THR A 428 3.06 0.42 17.81
N ILE A 429 4.16 1.13 18.07
CA ILE A 429 4.12 2.46 18.67
C ILE A 429 4.36 3.53 17.60
N LYS A 430 3.44 4.48 17.48
CA LYS A 430 3.64 5.73 16.75
C LYS A 430 4.22 6.77 17.70
N GLU A 431 5.55 6.82 17.77
CA GLU A 431 6.28 7.57 18.81
C GLU A 431 5.92 9.06 18.82
N ALA A 432 5.96 9.71 17.65
CA ALA A 432 5.65 11.12 17.51
C ALA A 432 4.22 11.46 17.98
N SER A 433 3.24 10.70 17.53
CA SER A 433 1.83 10.92 17.90
C SER A 433 1.58 10.67 19.38
N LEU A 434 2.22 9.65 19.96
CA LEU A 434 2.11 9.34 21.37
C LEU A 434 2.69 10.47 22.23
N LEU A 435 3.88 10.96 21.90
CA LEU A 435 4.50 12.10 22.58
C LEU A 435 3.63 13.34 22.50
N GLN A 436 3.09 13.65 21.31
CA GLN A 436 2.18 14.77 21.13
C GLN A 436 0.92 14.62 22.00
N SER A 437 0.31 13.43 22.02
CA SER A 437 -0.84 13.13 22.88
C SER A 437 -0.54 13.29 24.37
N ILE A 438 0.71 13.04 24.80
CA ILE A 438 1.14 13.25 26.18
C ILE A 438 1.24 14.74 26.50
N LEU A 439 1.82 15.52 25.60
CA LEU A 439 2.00 16.96 25.76
C LEU A 439 0.67 17.73 25.76
N ASP A 440 -0.27 17.29 24.91
CA ASP A 440 -1.58 17.93 24.78
C ASP A 440 -2.56 17.54 25.90
N ASN A 441 -2.25 16.51 26.68
CA ASN A 441 -3.13 16.02 27.73
C ASN A 441 -3.06 16.89 29.00
N HIS A 442 -4.22 17.44 29.39
CA HIS A 442 -4.36 18.28 30.57
C HIS A 442 -4.63 17.50 31.87
N LEU A 443 -4.88 16.18 31.79
CA LEU A 443 -5.19 15.34 32.95
C LEU A 443 -3.96 14.56 33.42
N PRO A 444 -3.71 14.45 34.75
CA PRO A 444 -2.64 13.61 35.26
C PRO A 444 -2.76 12.15 34.80
N MET A 445 -1.64 11.53 34.42
CA MET A 445 -1.60 10.15 33.91
C MET A 445 -2.16 9.12 34.89
N ASP A 446 -1.98 9.33 36.20
CA ASP A 446 -2.51 8.44 37.24
C ASP A 446 -4.06 8.33 37.17
N LYS A 447 -4.74 9.39 36.71
CA LYS A 447 -6.19 9.38 36.51
C LYS A 447 -6.63 8.50 35.34
N TRP A 448 -5.71 8.15 34.44
CA TRP A 448 -5.95 7.17 33.38
C TRP A 448 -5.69 5.74 33.84
N GLY A 449 -5.23 5.52 35.07
CA GLY A 449 -4.81 4.19 35.54
C GLY A 449 -3.53 3.68 34.84
N ILE A 450 -2.76 4.58 34.24
CA ILE A 450 -1.49 4.29 33.56
C ILE A 450 -0.36 4.52 34.54
N ASN A 451 0.47 3.50 34.76
CA ASN A 451 1.59 3.60 35.68
C ASN A 451 2.77 4.34 35.03
N LEU A 452 3.33 5.29 35.76
CA LEU A 452 4.55 6.01 35.40
C LEU A 452 5.70 5.61 36.33
N GLU A 453 6.87 5.33 35.74
CA GLU A 453 8.11 5.11 36.49
C GLU A 453 9.26 5.77 35.74
N ASN A 454 10.06 6.60 36.42
CA ASN A 454 11.23 7.27 35.85
C ASN A 454 10.95 7.96 34.50
N ASP A 455 9.85 8.71 34.42
CA ASP A 455 9.40 9.40 33.18
C ASP A 455 9.10 8.47 32.00
N CYS A 456 8.70 7.21 32.27
CA CYS A 456 8.30 6.23 31.26
C CYS A 456 6.87 5.73 31.48
N ILE A 457 6.14 5.49 30.39
CA ILE A 457 4.85 4.77 30.43
C ILE A 457 5.12 3.28 30.58
N ILE A 458 4.61 2.66 31.65
CA ILE A 458 4.79 1.23 31.89
C ILE A 458 3.70 0.42 31.21
N LEU A 459 4.06 -0.36 30.20
CA LEU A 459 3.18 -1.33 29.54
C LEU A 459 3.53 -2.73 30.04
N ARG A 460 2.67 -3.28 30.90
CA ARG A 460 2.82 -4.66 31.40
C ARG A 460 2.36 -5.65 30.34
N VAL A 461 3.20 -6.63 30.04
CA VAL A 461 2.93 -7.63 29.00
C VAL A 461 2.74 -9.01 29.67
N PRO A 462 1.58 -9.66 29.52
CA PRO A 462 1.35 -10.98 30.10
C PRO A 462 2.20 -12.05 29.41
N SER A 463 2.23 -13.25 29.99
CA SER A 463 2.91 -14.39 29.37
C SER A 463 2.22 -14.76 28.04
N VAL A 464 2.95 -14.64 26.93
CA VAL A 464 2.49 -14.87 25.55
C VAL A 464 3.38 -15.87 24.84
N LYS A 465 2.90 -16.43 23.73
CA LYS A 465 3.71 -17.33 22.88
C LYS A 465 4.74 -16.53 22.10
N ARG A 466 4.26 -15.50 21.39
CA ARG A 466 5.10 -14.59 20.61
C ARG A 466 4.80 -13.15 20.96
N PHE A 467 5.83 -12.34 21.07
CA PHE A 467 5.71 -10.92 21.34
C PHE A 467 6.45 -10.11 20.28
N THR A 468 5.74 -9.24 19.57
CA THR A 468 6.30 -8.37 18.54
C THR A 468 6.20 -6.91 18.96
N ILE A 469 7.31 -6.16 18.87
CA ILE A 469 7.36 -4.72 19.14
C ILE A 469 7.92 -3.99 17.91
N SER A 470 7.22 -2.97 17.45
CA SER A 470 7.69 -2.09 16.37
C SER A 470 7.41 -0.63 16.68
N VAL A 471 8.23 0.27 16.13
CA VAL A 471 8.07 1.72 16.25
C VAL A 471 8.03 2.33 14.85
N THR A 472 7.16 3.33 14.64
CA THR A 472 7.01 4.09 13.39
C THR A 472 7.01 5.60 13.64
N ASP A 473 7.19 6.41 12.59
CA ASP A 473 7.07 7.89 12.58
C ASP A 473 8.14 8.70 13.35
N ARG A 474 9.43 8.38 13.21
CA ARG A 474 10.51 9.14 13.87
C ARG A 474 10.87 10.48 13.19
N SER A 475 10.43 10.71 11.96
CA SER A 475 11.01 11.73 11.05
C SER A 475 10.41 13.15 11.13
N ASN A 476 9.39 13.42 11.97
CA ASN A 476 8.65 14.71 11.91
C ASN A 476 8.70 15.61 13.16
N PHE A 477 9.49 15.31 14.19
CA PHE A 477 9.68 16.26 15.29
C PHE A 477 10.75 17.30 14.95
N GLY A 478 10.30 18.47 14.52
CA GLY A 478 11.11 19.69 14.43
C GLY A 478 11.54 20.18 15.81
N MET A 479 12.51 19.52 16.44
CA MET A 479 13.40 20.16 17.40
C MET A 479 14.56 20.78 16.63
N GLY A 480 14.67 22.10 16.73
CA GLY A 480 15.62 22.90 15.96
C GLY A 480 17.07 22.43 16.08
N ASN A 481 17.80 22.65 14.97
CA ASN A 481 19.25 22.73 14.84
C ASN A 481 20.01 22.56 16.16
N SER A 482 20.36 21.32 16.47
CA SER A 482 21.33 21.00 17.50
C SER A 482 22.41 20.10 16.91
N GLY A 483 23.37 20.75 16.25
CA GLY A 483 24.73 20.25 16.04
C GLY A 483 24.91 19.16 14.96
N PRO A 484 26.03 19.18 14.23
CA PRO A 484 26.32 18.16 13.24
C PRO A 484 26.50 16.82 13.93
N SER A 485 25.85 15.79 13.39
CA SER A 485 26.24 14.42 13.56
C SER A 485 27.75 14.31 13.32
N MET A 486 28.50 13.96 14.36
CA MET A 486 29.93 13.69 14.24
C MET A 486 30.11 12.55 13.22
N PRO A 487 30.85 12.78 12.13
CA PRO A 487 31.15 11.71 11.19
C PRO A 487 32.07 10.71 11.88
N PHE A 488 31.73 9.42 11.81
CA PHE A 488 32.66 8.35 12.13
C PHE A 488 33.86 8.48 11.19
N SER A 489 34.99 8.92 11.74
CA SER A 489 36.25 8.98 11.04
C SER A 489 36.66 7.57 10.60
N SER A 490 36.63 7.34 9.29
CA SER A 490 37.31 6.24 8.64
C SER A 490 38.81 6.38 8.84
N ALA A 491 39.40 5.49 9.64
CA ALA A 491 40.84 5.34 9.75
C ALA A 491 41.24 3.89 9.42
N VAL A 492 41.61 3.71 8.16
CA VAL A 492 42.61 2.81 7.56
C VAL A 492 43.09 1.62 8.40
N GLY A 493 42.82 0.42 7.87
CA GLY A 493 43.85 -0.61 7.64
C GLY A 493 44.18 -1.57 8.79
N GLY A 494 43.62 -2.78 8.70
CA GLY A 494 44.08 -3.94 9.47
C GLY A 494 43.10 -5.09 9.33
N SER A 495 43.45 -6.09 8.52
CA SER A 495 42.74 -7.36 8.44
C SER A 495 42.79 -8.07 9.79
N SER A 496 41.70 -8.04 10.54
CA SER A 496 41.45 -8.95 11.64
C SER A 496 39.96 -9.26 11.65
N GLN A 497 39.63 -10.55 11.74
CA GLN A 497 38.28 -11.06 11.90
C GLN A 497 37.48 -10.15 12.83
N ALA A 498 36.30 -9.72 12.38
CA ALA A 498 35.37 -8.99 13.22
C ALA A 498 34.84 -9.96 14.28
N ASP A 499 35.56 -10.07 15.39
CA ASP A 499 35.08 -10.73 16.59
C ASP A 499 33.86 -9.95 17.07
N TYR A 500 32.68 -10.53 16.81
CA TYR A 500 31.45 -10.09 17.40
C TYR A 500 31.59 -10.31 18.91
N SER A 501 31.88 -9.25 19.66
CA SER A 501 31.61 -9.21 21.10
C SER A 501 30.09 -9.17 21.30
N ASN A 502 29.45 -10.28 20.92
CA ASN A 502 28.03 -10.51 21.00
C ASN A 502 27.75 -11.43 22.18
N ILE A 503 26.62 -11.18 22.82
CA ILE A 503 25.96 -11.93 23.90
C ILE A 503 25.78 -13.43 23.59
N PHE A 504 26.08 -13.86 22.37
CA PHE A 504 26.05 -15.24 21.94
C PHE A 504 27.19 -16.10 22.50
N PHE A 505 28.28 -15.48 22.99
CA PHE A 505 29.41 -16.20 23.58
C PHE A 505 30.02 -15.42 24.76
N ASP A 506 29.46 -15.55 25.96
CA ASP A 506 30.28 -15.43 27.15
C ASP A 506 29.74 -16.28 28.31
N THR A 507 30.00 -17.58 28.24
CA THR A 507 29.67 -18.52 29.31
C THR A 507 30.70 -18.53 30.44
N ASN A 508 31.74 -17.68 30.46
CA ASN A 508 32.71 -17.67 31.57
C ASN A 508 33.51 -16.38 31.82
N ALA A 509 33.21 -15.22 31.23
CA ALA A 509 33.81 -13.97 31.70
C ALA A 509 33.20 -13.54 33.04
N SER A 510 33.86 -13.96 34.13
CA SER A 510 33.82 -13.26 35.41
C SER A 510 33.82 -11.75 35.18
N ILE A 511 32.96 -11.02 35.89
CA ILE A 511 32.93 -9.56 36.04
C ILE A 511 34.37 -8.99 35.92
N GLN A 512 34.78 -8.58 34.73
CA GLN A 512 36.04 -7.88 34.52
C GLN A 512 35.70 -6.40 34.50
N ASN A 513 35.94 -5.78 35.65
CA ASN A 513 36.07 -4.34 35.78
C ASN A 513 36.86 -3.79 34.59
N TYR A 514 36.30 -2.79 33.91
CA TYR A 514 37.01 -1.97 32.93
C TYR A 514 38.16 -1.22 33.63
N ALA A 515 39.28 -1.90 33.85
CA ALA A 515 40.55 -1.28 34.19
C ALA A 515 41.17 -0.78 32.89
N VAL A 516 40.92 0.48 32.56
CA VAL A 516 41.60 1.19 31.48
C VAL A 516 43.11 1.12 31.72
N SER A 517 43.85 0.61 30.74
CA SER A 517 45.31 0.51 30.78
C SER A 517 45.96 1.89 31.08
N PRO A 518 46.84 2.02 32.10
CA PRO A 518 47.52 3.27 32.45
C PRO A 518 48.37 3.87 31.32
N SER A 519 48.65 3.08 30.28
CA SER A 519 49.42 3.44 29.09
C SER A 519 48.68 4.42 28.16
N ALA A 520 47.35 4.37 28.13
CA ALA A 520 46.53 5.21 27.25
C ALA A 520 46.31 6.62 27.81
N PHE A 521 46.47 6.81 29.13
CA PHE A 521 46.29 8.10 29.80
C PHE A 521 47.51 9.03 29.70
N ARG A 522 48.70 8.48 29.43
CA ARG A 522 49.97 9.25 29.47
C ARG A 522 50.35 9.98 28.19
N ARG A 523 49.63 9.81 27.08
CA ARG A 523 50.02 10.44 25.79
C ARG A 523 49.35 11.79 25.48
N LYS A 524 48.49 12.32 26.38
CA LYS A 524 47.95 13.69 26.28
C LYS A 524 47.80 14.34 27.65
N SER A 525 48.91 14.68 28.30
CA SER A 525 48.90 15.59 29.46
C SER A 525 50.30 16.13 29.76
N SER A 526 50.78 17.06 28.94
CA SER A 526 51.78 18.01 29.40
C SER A 526 51.08 19.05 30.27
N GLY A 527 51.14 18.85 31.59
CA GLY A 527 50.87 19.88 32.61
C GLY A 527 49.41 20.08 33.01
N ALA A 528 48.96 19.36 34.05
CA ALA A 528 48.00 19.87 35.04
C ALA A 528 47.95 18.91 36.25
N ASP A 529 47.93 19.48 37.44
CA ASP A 529 48.17 18.81 38.72
C ASP A 529 47.23 17.65 39.08
N SER A 530 47.83 16.67 39.77
CA SER A 530 47.25 15.44 40.35
C SER A 530 46.00 15.62 41.22
N ALA A 531 45.59 16.85 41.55
CA ALA A 531 44.39 17.15 42.32
C ALA A 531 43.10 17.22 41.46
N THR A 532 43.21 17.44 40.15
CA THR A 532 42.03 17.52 39.25
C THR A 532 41.56 16.14 38.76
N ALA A 533 42.45 15.16 38.62
CA ALA A 533 42.11 13.81 38.17
C ALA A 533 41.27 12.99 39.18
N ARG A 534 41.24 13.38 40.46
CA ARG A 534 40.50 12.68 41.52
C ARG A 534 39.05 13.15 41.72
N ARG A 535 38.60 14.21 41.04
CA ARG A 535 37.24 14.75 41.19
C ARG A 535 36.26 14.36 40.08
N GLN A 536 36.67 13.57 39.08
CA GLN A 536 35.79 13.10 38.00
C GLN A 536 35.30 11.65 38.16
N SER A 537 35.57 10.99 39.29
CA SER A 537 35.11 9.63 39.59
C SER A 537 34.06 9.58 40.70
N ALA A 538 33.29 10.66 40.88
CA ALA A 538 32.14 10.69 41.78
C ALA A 538 30.93 11.28 41.06
N ILE A 539 29.86 10.48 41.06
CA ILE A 539 28.47 10.73 40.67
C ILE A 539 28.02 12.21 40.82
N ALA A 540 27.47 12.79 39.76
CA ALA A 540 26.50 13.90 39.76
C ALA A 540 25.89 13.96 38.34
N SER A 541 24.66 13.52 38.07
CA SER A 541 23.39 14.17 38.39
C SER A 541 23.39 15.70 38.26
N LEU A 542 22.62 16.15 37.26
CA LEU A 542 21.94 17.44 37.07
C LEU A 542 22.73 18.71 36.71
N THR A 543 22.23 19.32 35.64
CA THR A 543 22.14 20.77 35.36
C THR A 543 23.42 21.58 35.21
N SER A 544 23.70 22.03 33.98
CA SER A 544 24.11 23.43 33.74
C SER A 544 24.06 23.76 32.24
N TYR A 545 23.18 24.70 31.91
CA TYR A 545 23.24 25.48 30.67
C TYR A 545 24.51 26.33 30.65
N PRO A 546 25.02 26.73 29.46
CA PRO A 546 26.24 27.50 29.36
C PRO A 546 26.00 28.93 29.84
N THR A 547 26.75 29.33 30.87
CA THR A 547 26.88 30.71 31.32
C THR A 547 27.86 31.43 30.39
N HIS A 548 27.37 32.35 29.56
CA HIS A 548 28.23 33.35 28.93
C HIS A 548 28.59 34.45 29.95
N PRO A 549 29.85 34.93 30.00
CA PRO A 549 30.22 36.06 30.83
C PRO A 549 30.07 37.38 30.06
N GLY A 550 29.45 38.39 30.68
CA GLY A 550 29.75 39.79 30.38
C GLY A 550 28.58 40.78 30.37
N SER A 551 28.57 41.67 31.36
CA SER A 551 28.21 43.10 31.29
C SER A 551 26.84 43.59 31.80
N VAL A 552 26.78 43.79 33.12
CA VAL A 552 26.55 45.09 33.83
C VAL A 552 25.28 45.95 33.54
N LYS A 553 24.45 46.04 34.61
CA LYS A 553 23.67 47.16 35.21
C LYS A 553 22.20 47.46 34.83
N ASN A 554 21.37 47.41 35.89
CA ASN A 554 20.20 48.25 36.25
C ASN A 554 18.95 48.08 35.36
N ARG A 555 17.72 47.82 35.82
CA ARG A 555 16.97 48.37 36.96
C ARG A 555 15.68 47.55 37.19
N ARG A 556 15.10 47.67 38.40
CA ARG A 556 13.83 47.09 38.89
C ARG A 556 12.61 47.29 37.96
N SER A 557 11.77 46.26 37.83
CA SER A 557 10.33 46.29 38.22
C SER A 557 9.60 44.97 37.90
N SER A 558 9.08 44.36 38.96
CA SER A 558 7.90 43.49 39.08
C SER A 558 7.11 43.05 37.82
N SER A 559 7.04 41.73 37.63
CA SER A 559 5.78 41.01 37.39
C SER A 559 5.98 39.53 37.73
N ALA A 560 5.16 39.05 38.67
CA ALA A 560 5.10 37.66 39.05
C ALA A 560 4.44 36.86 37.92
N SER A 561 5.23 36.11 37.16
CA SER A 561 4.76 34.93 36.45
C SER A 561 5.08 33.72 37.32
N SER A 562 4.04 33.10 37.86
CA SER A 562 4.11 31.78 38.49
C SER A 562 4.87 30.82 37.58
N SER A 563 6.03 30.37 38.07
CA SER A 563 6.79 29.29 37.48
C SER A 563 5.89 28.06 37.36
N ILE A 564 5.48 27.75 36.14
CA ILE A 564 5.02 26.41 35.78
C ILE A 564 6.20 25.49 36.11
N SER A 565 6.02 24.66 37.13
CA SER A 565 6.90 23.56 37.45
C SER A 565 7.07 22.72 36.19
N GLY A 566 8.29 22.66 35.66
CA GLY A 566 8.62 21.83 34.50
C GLY A 566 8.29 20.38 34.80
N THR A 567 7.26 19.86 34.13
CA THR A 567 7.05 18.42 33.98
C THR A 567 8.29 17.86 33.28
N SER A 568 8.94 16.88 33.90
CA SER A 568 9.97 16.09 33.24
C SER A 568 9.35 15.51 31.96
N LEU A 569 9.99 15.77 30.83
CA LEU A 569 9.58 15.23 29.54
C LEU A 569 9.63 13.69 29.65
N LEU A 570 8.46 13.07 29.56
CA LEU A 570 8.31 11.63 29.37
C LEU A 570 9.18 11.19 28.19
N LYS A 571 10.12 10.28 28.43
CA LYS A 571 11.19 9.97 27.47
C LYS A 571 10.86 8.78 26.56
N THR A 572 10.19 7.74 27.08
CA THR A 572 10.05 6.44 26.38
C THR A 572 8.92 5.56 26.95
N CYS A 573 8.49 4.53 26.21
CA CYS A 573 7.67 3.42 26.75
C CYS A 573 8.57 2.35 27.40
N LYS A 574 8.19 1.85 28.58
CA LYS A 574 8.82 0.72 29.27
C LYS A 574 7.92 -0.51 29.17
N PHE A 575 8.33 -1.54 28.43
CA PHE A 575 7.65 -2.83 28.38
C PHE A 575 8.13 -3.72 29.53
N VAL A 576 7.21 -4.26 30.31
CA VAL A 576 7.51 -5.16 31.44
C VAL A 576 6.79 -6.48 31.23
N PRO A 577 7.39 -7.44 30.52
CA PRO A 577 6.89 -8.80 30.47
C PRO A 577 6.89 -9.42 31.87
N PHE A 578 5.79 -10.09 32.24
CA PHE A 578 5.68 -10.78 33.53
C PHE A 578 5.33 -12.25 33.37
N GLY A 579 5.89 -13.09 34.25
CA GLY A 579 5.70 -14.54 34.22
C GLY A 579 6.76 -15.25 33.38
N ASN A 580 6.34 -16.05 32.40
CA ASN A 580 7.27 -16.78 31.53
C ASN A 580 7.72 -15.90 30.36
N CYS A 581 9.00 -16.00 29.97
CA CYS A 581 9.50 -15.33 28.77
C CYS A 581 8.78 -15.88 27.52
N PRO A 582 8.37 -15.03 26.56
CA PRO A 582 7.84 -15.49 25.28
C PRO A 582 8.82 -16.41 24.53
N GLU A 583 8.29 -17.39 23.80
CA GLU A 583 9.10 -18.30 22.97
C GLU A 583 9.80 -17.54 21.84
N THR A 584 9.10 -16.57 21.24
CA THR A 584 9.66 -15.71 20.20
C THR A 584 9.45 -14.25 20.54
N ILE A 585 10.53 -13.47 20.46
CA ILE A 585 10.49 -12.02 20.62
C ILE A 585 10.93 -11.40 19.31
N THR A 586 10.07 -10.60 18.70
CA THR A 586 10.31 -9.96 17.42
C THR A 586 10.38 -8.44 17.63
N VAL A 587 11.46 -7.79 17.23
CA VAL A 587 11.67 -6.35 17.46
C VAL A 587 12.18 -5.66 16.21
N SER A 588 11.91 -4.36 16.05
CA SER A 588 12.66 -3.51 15.13
C SER A 588 13.84 -2.85 15.84
N LEU A 589 14.87 -2.42 15.11
CA LEU A 589 15.96 -1.63 15.72
C LEU A 589 15.44 -0.32 16.32
N ALA A 590 14.49 0.35 15.64
CA ALA A 590 13.83 1.53 16.15
C ALA A 590 13.14 1.27 17.50
N ALA A 591 12.50 0.11 17.68
CA ALA A 591 11.91 -0.28 18.95
C ALA A 591 12.95 -0.47 20.06
N LEU A 592 14.10 -1.08 19.75
CA LEU A 592 15.18 -1.25 20.73
C LEU A 592 15.83 0.07 21.16
N ASP A 593 15.80 1.10 20.30
CA ASP A 593 16.32 2.44 20.61
C ASP A 593 15.32 3.33 21.36
N ALA A 594 14.03 3.22 21.03
CA ALA A 594 12.98 4.11 21.54
C ALA A 594 12.21 3.55 22.75
N SER A 595 12.39 2.27 23.07
CA SER A 595 11.69 1.63 24.19
C SER A 595 12.63 0.84 25.09
N VAL A 596 12.28 0.76 26.38
CA VAL A 596 13.00 -0.03 27.38
C VAL A 596 12.22 -1.32 27.62
N ILE A 597 12.88 -2.48 27.54
CA ILE A 597 12.29 -3.75 27.94
C ILE A 597 12.89 -4.16 29.29
N SER A 598 12.07 -4.17 30.35
CA SER A 598 12.50 -4.64 31.67
C SER A 598 12.14 -6.11 31.86
N TRP A 599 13.13 -6.91 32.22
CA TRP A 599 13.01 -8.35 32.44
C TRP A 599 12.86 -8.73 33.93
N GLU A 600 12.71 -7.74 34.81
CA GLU A 600 12.71 -7.92 36.28
C GLU A 600 11.61 -8.88 36.77
N GLU A 601 10.46 -8.90 36.10
CA GLU A 601 9.30 -9.73 36.47
C GLU A 601 9.24 -11.07 35.70
N VAL A 602 10.29 -11.41 34.93
CA VAL A 602 10.36 -12.64 34.14
C VAL A 602 11.06 -13.75 34.93
N LYS A 603 10.44 -14.94 34.99
CA LYS A 603 10.96 -16.09 35.73
C LYS A 603 12.19 -16.73 35.11
N THR A 604 12.37 -16.56 33.79
CA THR A 604 13.43 -17.20 33.00
C THR A 604 14.26 -16.15 32.29
N ASN A 605 15.57 -16.20 32.48
CA ASN A 605 16.53 -15.30 31.83
C ASN A 605 16.91 -15.76 30.40
N ARG A 606 16.01 -16.43 29.68
CA ARG A 606 16.29 -17.03 28.37
C ARG A 606 15.23 -16.68 27.34
N ILE A 607 15.67 -16.19 26.19
CA ILE A 607 14.89 -15.95 24.98
C ILE A 607 15.21 -17.09 24.00
N MET A 608 14.24 -17.94 23.67
CA MET A 608 14.49 -19.07 22.75
C MET A 608 14.80 -18.58 21.32
N LEU A 609 14.08 -17.56 20.85
CA LEU A 609 14.30 -16.96 19.54
C LEU A 609 14.08 -15.44 19.58
N LEU A 610 15.14 -14.68 19.28
CA LEU A 610 15.07 -13.26 18.99
C LEU A 610 15.02 -13.04 17.48
N GLN A 611 13.97 -12.39 17.00
CA GLN A 611 13.83 -11.97 15.61
C GLN A 611 13.97 -10.46 15.51
N VAL A 612 14.75 -9.97 14.54
CA VAL A 612 14.86 -8.53 14.28
C VAL A 612 14.31 -8.21 12.90
N LEU A 613 13.28 -7.37 12.85
CA LEU A 613 12.63 -6.90 11.63
C LEU A 613 13.46 -5.79 11.01
N VAL A 614 13.79 -5.98 9.73
CA VAL A 614 14.32 -4.92 8.89
C VAL A 614 13.13 -4.11 8.38
N GLN A 615 13.04 -2.86 8.83
CA GLN A 615 12.01 -1.89 8.42
C GLN A 615 12.51 -1.02 7.25
N GLU A 616 11.56 -0.41 6.53
CA GLU A 616 11.74 0.35 5.28
C GLU A 616 13.05 1.15 5.22
N PRO A 617 13.84 1.05 4.14
CA PRO A 617 14.72 2.15 3.79
C PRO A 617 13.85 3.37 3.41
N ASP A 618 14.30 4.58 3.77
CA ASP A 618 13.67 5.87 3.39
C ASP A 618 13.57 6.08 1.85
N SER A 619 13.94 5.08 1.05
CA SER A 619 13.90 5.06 -0.41
C SER A 619 13.12 3.83 -0.85
N GLU A 620 12.01 4.03 -1.57
CA GLU A 620 11.24 2.91 -2.13
C GLU A 620 12.21 2.06 -2.97
N LEU A 621 12.31 0.76 -2.69
CA LEU A 621 13.25 -0.11 -3.40
C LEU A 621 12.64 -0.47 -4.77
N TYR A 622 13.15 0.16 -5.82
CA TYR A 622 12.51 0.15 -7.16
C TYR A 622 12.83 -1.08 -8.03
N CYS A 623 13.83 -1.89 -7.66
CA CYS A 623 14.26 -3.09 -8.40
C CYS A 623 14.86 -4.15 -7.46
N LEU A 624 14.67 -5.44 -7.79
CA LEU A 624 15.19 -6.59 -7.04
C LEU A 624 16.71 -6.55 -6.90
N ASP A 625 17.43 -6.30 -7.99
CA ASP A 625 18.90 -6.31 -8.01
C ASP A 625 19.47 -5.09 -7.26
N ASP A 626 18.84 -3.92 -7.40
CA ASP A 626 19.23 -2.70 -6.70
C ASP A 626 18.92 -2.74 -5.20
N SER A 627 18.03 -3.65 -4.77
CA SER A 627 17.61 -3.81 -3.37
C SER A 627 18.60 -4.59 -2.50
N ILE A 628 19.47 -5.42 -3.10
CA ILE A 628 20.40 -6.29 -2.35
C ILE A 628 21.39 -5.46 -1.53
N HIS A 629 21.95 -4.40 -2.13
CA HIS A 629 22.90 -3.52 -1.45
C HIS A 629 22.31 -2.85 -0.19
N PRO A 630 21.23 -2.05 -0.27
CA PRO A 630 20.66 -1.38 0.91
C PRO A 630 20.14 -2.38 1.95
N LEU A 631 19.53 -3.50 1.54
CA LEU A 631 19.11 -4.54 2.48
C LEU A 631 20.27 -5.17 3.22
N SER A 632 21.39 -5.45 2.54
CA SER A 632 22.58 -5.99 3.19
C SER A 632 23.17 -5.04 4.24
N GLU A 633 23.08 -3.72 4.02
CA GLU A 633 23.56 -2.72 4.97
C GLU A 633 22.69 -2.69 6.21
N GLN A 634 21.37 -2.72 6.05
CA GLN A 634 20.43 -2.81 7.17
C GLN A 634 20.62 -4.11 7.96
N ILE A 635 20.77 -5.26 7.28
CA ILE A 635 21.09 -6.53 7.96
C ILE A 635 22.41 -6.42 8.73
N THR A 636 23.42 -5.77 8.15
CA THR A 636 24.71 -5.56 8.84
C THR A 636 24.56 -4.64 10.06
N GLN A 637 23.73 -3.59 9.98
CA GLN A 637 23.43 -2.72 11.12
C GLN A 637 22.75 -3.51 12.25
N VAL A 638 21.78 -4.36 11.90
CA VAL A 638 21.13 -5.28 12.85
C VAL A 638 22.17 -6.15 13.56
N LEU A 639 23.08 -6.77 12.81
CA LEU A 639 24.11 -7.65 13.38
C LEU A 639 25.13 -6.93 14.28
N LYS A 640 25.33 -5.63 14.10
CA LYS A 640 26.26 -4.79 14.89
C LYS A 640 25.61 -4.11 16.08
N TYR A 641 24.30 -4.25 16.26
CA TYR A 641 23.57 -3.58 17.33
C TYR A 641 24.04 -4.06 18.72
N PRO A 642 24.23 -3.16 19.71
CA PRO A 642 24.73 -3.54 21.03
C PRO A 642 23.62 -4.13 21.92
N TYR A 643 23.13 -5.33 21.58
CA TYR A 643 22.01 -5.99 22.27
C TYR A 643 22.21 -6.18 23.78
N HIS A 644 23.46 -6.15 24.29
CA HIS A 644 23.76 -6.39 25.71
C HIS A 644 23.29 -5.23 26.58
N ILE A 645 23.12 -4.06 25.96
CA ILE A 645 22.61 -2.85 26.60
C ILE A 645 21.08 -2.92 26.70
N SER A 646 20.39 -3.37 25.64
CA SER A 646 18.93 -3.39 25.56
C SER A 646 18.29 -4.66 26.13
N LEU A 647 19.03 -5.77 26.19
CA LEU A 647 18.59 -7.08 26.69
C LEU A 647 19.40 -7.52 27.92
N GLN A 648 19.63 -6.60 28.86
CA GLN A 648 20.43 -6.87 30.05
C GLN A 648 19.92 -8.08 30.83
N GLY A 649 20.84 -9.00 31.14
CA GLY A 649 20.54 -10.19 31.93
C GLY A 649 19.84 -11.33 31.18
N MET A 650 19.56 -11.19 29.87
CA MET A 650 18.92 -12.24 29.06
C MET A 650 19.93 -13.00 28.19
N ILE A 651 19.74 -14.31 28.10
CA ILE A 651 20.48 -15.21 27.20
C ILE A 651 19.61 -15.47 25.97
N VAL A 652 20.13 -15.23 24.77
CA VAL A 652 19.44 -15.50 23.50
C VAL A 652 19.95 -16.81 22.90
N GLU A 653 19.08 -17.82 22.78
CA GLU A 653 19.47 -19.13 22.24
C GLU A 653 19.54 -19.15 20.70
N ARG A 654 18.65 -18.42 20.03
CA ARG A 654 18.64 -18.29 18.56
C ARG A 654 18.38 -16.86 18.15
N PHE A 655 19.04 -16.44 17.08
CA PHE A 655 18.91 -15.10 16.50
C PHE A 655 18.59 -15.18 15.01
N GLN A 656 17.62 -14.39 14.57
CA GLN A 656 17.17 -14.35 13.19
C GLN A 656 16.89 -12.91 12.76
N VAL A 657 17.39 -12.52 11.59
CA VAL A 657 16.97 -11.27 10.93
C VAL A 657 15.87 -11.61 9.94
N VAL A 658 14.76 -10.89 10.00
CA VAL A 658 13.59 -11.11 9.14
C VAL A 658 13.37 -9.88 8.26
N VAL A 659 13.45 -10.08 6.95
CA VAL A 659 13.14 -9.08 5.93
C VAL A 659 11.77 -9.37 5.36
N ASN A 660 10.83 -8.42 5.51
CA ASN A 660 9.50 -8.52 4.93
C ASN A 660 9.48 -7.83 3.56
N LEU A 661 9.62 -8.60 2.48
CA LEU A 661 9.69 -8.09 1.11
C LEU A 661 8.36 -7.46 0.65
N GLU A 662 7.22 -7.91 1.18
CA GLU A 662 5.91 -7.34 0.86
C GLU A 662 5.76 -5.94 1.46
N ALA A 663 6.24 -5.74 2.68
CA ALA A 663 6.31 -4.42 3.30
C ALA A 663 7.27 -3.46 2.57
N LEU A 664 8.20 -3.99 1.77
CA LEU A 664 9.14 -3.21 0.95
C LEU A 664 8.62 -2.95 -0.47
N GLY A 665 7.36 -3.33 -0.78
CA GLY A 665 6.76 -3.14 -2.09
C GLY A 665 7.30 -4.06 -3.19
N LEU A 666 8.10 -5.08 -2.85
CA LEU A 666 8.70 -6.01 -3.80
C LEU A 666 7.77 -7.21 -4.05
N ASP A 667 7.05 -7.20 -5.19
CA ASP A 667 6.25 -8.35 -5.64
C ASP A 667 7.13 -9.39 -6.36
N ILE A 668 7.69 -10.33 -5.58
CA ILE A 668 8.61 -11.35 -6.09
C ILE A 668 7.86 -12.65 -6.41
N GLN A 669 7.87 -13.04 -7.70
CA GLN A 669 7.35 -14.34 -8.14
C GLN A 669 8.10 -15.50 -7.44
N ARG A 670 7.41 -16.62 -7.18
CA ARG A 670 7.96 -17.74 -6.40
C ARG A 670 9.32 -18.27 -6.91
N CYS A 671 9.54 -18.27 -8.22
CA CYS A 671 10.81 -18.68 -8.85
C CYS A 671 11.96 -17.69 -8.64
N GLN A 672 11.68 -16.39 -8.55
CA GLN A 672 12.67 -15.32 -8.35
C GLN A 672 13.13 -15.21 -6.89
N ARG A 673 12.36 -15.74 -5.93
CA ARG A 673 12.67 -15.68 -4.49
C ARG A 673 13.94 -16.43 -4.12
N ASN A 674 14.14 -17.62 -4.68
CA ASN A 674 15.31 -18.45 -4.39
C ASN A 674 16.59 -17.80 -4.93
N GLN A 675 16.49 -17.17 -6.11
CA GLN A 675 17.60 -16.44 -6.71
C GLN A 675 17.96 -15.23 -5.85
N PHE A 676 16.98 -14.41 -5.47
CA PHE A 676 17.18 -13.28 -4.57
C PHE A 676 17.84 -13.67 -3.24
N ALA A 677 17.39 -14.77 -2.62
CA ALA A 677 17.98 -15.27 -1.39
C ALA A 677 19.44 -15.71 -1.58
N ALA A 678 19.75 -16.37 -2.70
CA ALA A 678 21.11 -16.78 -3.04
C ALA A 678 22.02 -15.57 -3.27
N ASP A 679 21.55 -14.56 -4.00
CA ASP A 679 22.30 -13.35 -4.30
C ASP A 679 22.57 -12.53 -3.03
N LEU A 680 21.57 -12.38 -2.16
CA LEU A 680 21.73 -11.75 -0.85
C LEU A 680 22.72 -12.51 0.03
N GLN A 681 22.67 -13.84 0.04
CA GLN A 681 23.62 -14.68 0.78
C GLN A 681 25.05 -14.49 0.27
N GLN A 682 25.25 -14.50 -1.05
CA GLN A 682 26.56 -14.30 -1.66
C GLN A 682 27.11 -12.90 -1.34
N TYR A 683 26.26 -11.88 -1.38
CA TYR A 683 26.65 -10.51 -1.08
C TYR A 683 27.03 -10.31 0.40
N LEU A 684 26.29 -10.91 1.33
CA LEU A 684 26.63 -10.90 2.76
C LEU A 684 27.94 -11.66 3.04
N ALA A 685 28.16 -12.80 2.37
CA ALA A 685 29.41 -13.54 2.45
C ALA A 685 30.61 -12.73 1.93
N PHE A 686 30.43 -11.98 0.83
CA PHE A 686 31.44 -11.06 0.31
C PHE A 686 31.79 -9.95 1.32
N LYS A 687 30.81 -9.47 2.10
CA LYS A 687 31.03 -8.52 3.22
C LYS A 687 31.66 -9.15 4.47
N GLY A 688 31.98 -10.44 4.46
CA GLY A 688 32.62 -11.15 5.57
C GLY A 688 31.65 -11.75 6.58
N HIS A 689 30.37 -11.92 6.24
CA HIS A 689 29.34 -12.47 7.11
C HIS A 689 28.91 -13.86 6.62
N ASP A 690 29.29 -14.94 7.31
CA ASP A 690 28.83 -16.31 6.98
C ASP A 690 27.43 -16.57 7.57
N LEU A 691 26.41 -16.19 6.82
CA LEU A 691 25.01 -16.29 7.19
C LEU A 691 24.25 -17.24 6.27
N LYS A 692 23.24 -17.94 6.80
CA LYS A 692 22.30 -18.71 5.96
C LYS A 692 21.09 -17.85 5.66
N VAL A 693 20.79 -17.68 4.38
CA VAL A 693 19.59 -16.99 3.91
C VAL A 693 18.60 -18.02 3.38
N PHE A 694 17.37 -17.98 3.87
CA PHE A 694 16.31 -18.88 3.40
C PHE A 694 14.99 -18.13 3.28
N THR A 695 14.15 -18.62 2.38
CA THR A 695 12.80 -18.12 2.15
C THR A 695 11.81 -19.09 2.78
N GLU A 696 10.88 -18.61 3.61
CA GLU A 696 9.82 -19.46 4.14
C GLU A 696 8.85 -19.86 3.01
N SER A 697 8.49 -21.14 2.94
CA SER A 697 7.67 -21.70 1.86
C SER A 697 6.18 -21.36 1.94
N GLU A 698 5.68 -21.01 3.13
CA GLU A 698 4.25 -20.88 3.43
C GLU A 698 3.77 -19.43 3.66
N LYS A 699 4.69 -18.50 3.92
CA LYS A 699 4.38 -17.07 4.10
C LYS A 699 4.95 -16.31 2.93
N ASN A 700 4.10 -15.63 2.17
CA ASN A 700 4.55 -14.77 1.09
C ASN A 700 5.58 -13.78 1.65
N CYS A 701 6.72 -13.68 0.96
CA CYS A 701 7.61 -12.53 1.05
C CYS A 701 8.41 -12.34 2.36
N ARG A 702 8.88 -13.41 3.02
CA ARG A 702 9.87 -13.30 4.11
C ARG A 702 11.20 -13.95 3.77
N VAL A 703 12.27 -13.17 3.87
CA VAL A 703 13.65 -13.67 3.84
C VAL A 703 14.18 -13.67 5.25
N SER A 704 14.69 -14.82 5.67
CA SER A 704 15.24 -15.01 7.01
C SER A 704 16.73 -15.25 6.92
N VAL A 705 17.49 -14.50 7.71
CA VAL A 705 18.93 -14.62 7.83
C VAL A 705 19.24 -15.20 9.21
N LEU A 706 19.71 -16.44 9.24
CA LEU A 706 20.13 -17.10 10.47
C LEU A 706 21.64 -16.98 10.64
N LEU A 707 22.06 -16.56 11.83
CA LEU A 707 23.42 -16.74 12.30
C LEU A 707 23.66 -18.26 12.45
N LYS A 708 24.67 -18.81 11.78
CA LYS A 708 25.17 -20.14 12.12
C LYS A 708 25.96 -19.99 13.43
N PHE A 709 25.52 -20.69 14.47
CA PHE A 709 26.31 -20.88 15.67
C PHE A 709 27.39 -21.94 15.44
#